data_AF-A0A7M4BQ70-F1
#
_entry.id   AF-A0A7M4BQ70-F1
#
_cell.length_a   1.000
_cell.length_b   1.000
_cell.length_c   1.000
_cell.angle_alpha   90.00
_cell.angle_beta   90.00
_cell.angle_gamma   90.00
#
_symmetry.space_group_name_H-M   'P 1'
#
loop_
_entity.id
_entity.type
_entity.pdbx_description
1 polymer ?
#
loop_
_entity_poly.entity_id
_entity_poly.type
_entity_poly.pdbx_seq_one_letter_code
_entity_poly.pdbx_strand_id
1 'polypeptide(L)'
;MPTKKHRATATQPGTPPSPSTDVHAFAPRDIRRLEQLVAHRLPAYPLAPAALAKLAVGLAPLTWLNDLLPDAHRVLAGDLDAAARLRLNLTSLGEAAHAAARSAEPPPPDASSGDTWPSLPPRRTPADAQAIARLVSAAIWAADDEAEAQLMLDGLATALAASHWVHELLRAVDAGPPGGASVRSMTMGPDGFGGFHPQGFEDGGLDPLGGARLQVPRIPGGIIVIPTPPGGIESLIPGKWWHDITRDPETPGGLRFRVPVYVEHCIIRAIAEMSRLRSEATHWQVAAISNPRACPGSLITLTGTGFGTKKGRVTFAAADNDRTAGTVTSWADTKIAVRIAADAIPGDIQVEALAGMVRMCGGDDFPVMRAGSSLVDFRGGKPEIIVFGLHWSTPPHVDFGTTITIDLATTTGDDIDVDVKIWNGAVQLAHFDGLVGGFHTLTYKTPTNAVNMLLRVEATAASACGSVHRQFFLSVGKKPLPTIERIAFVQAIQYPSLPTDPPQTALTVVEKRRTLLRVYVRSPFTAGLAYGSNPGELAVDGRVHLTTSTGQITLKANAPFAAQSSTSVDAALDFDLPADRLVGTVTADVKVWPTALPPETGDWSVSSSATTTFRPTGSLIFFPVFIADDLVGTPAPSTADWVNGIDTLPDRFPISQGGILQTSPPFSATIFTKSQDRRLKPDRDLTIDQGWSDILSDVCDVADDYFWASGAETWIWLAMAPNNGAATKGIATYPPRRCIAVQQGLAATLAHEFAHTLGVGHAKATNPTASMPDNIDAHLPADGQIESGTVGWRPSDGAIFTHPWSELMSYQTPPSGDHQDRWPSAALWNILINEIG
;
A
#
# COMPACT_ATOMS: atom_id res chain seq x y z
N MET A 1 -52.43 -45.80 38.81
CA MET A 1 -52.36 -44.59 39.66
C MET A 1 -51.01 -43.92 39.40
N PRO A 2 -50.86 -42.59 39.31
CA PRO A 2 -51.86 -41.52 39.38
C PRO A 2 -52.09 -40.77 38.04
N THR A 3 -53.19 -40.03 38.04
CA THR A 3 -53.80 -39.18 37.01
C THR A 3 -53.09 -37.84 36.80
N LYS A 4 -52.99 -37.36 35.55
CA LYS A 4 -52.82 -35.92 35.25
C LYS A 4 -53.98 -35.42 34.39
N LYS A 5 -54.63 -34.38 34.90
CA LYS A 5 -55.86 -33.72 34.44
C LYS A 5 -55.66 -32.99 33.12
N HIS A 6 -56.58 -33.21 32.18
CA HIS A 6 -56.89 -32.26 31.11
C HIS A 6 -57.63 -31.06 31.70
N ARG A 7 -57.17 -29.84 31.36
CA ARG A 7 -57.93 -28.60 31.56
C ARG A 7 -58.14 -27.98 30.19
N ALA A 8 -59.37 -28.05 29.72
CA ALA A 8 -59.86 -27.30 28.56
C ALA A 8 -60.05 -25.84 28.98
N THR A 9 -59.56 -24.91 28.15
CA THR A 9 -59.78 -23.48 28.30
C THR A 9 -60.63 -23.01 27.14
N ALA A 10 -61.72 -22.32 27.46
CA ALA A 10 -62.74 -21.84 26.53
C ALA A 10 -62.19 -20.79 25.57
N THR A 11 -62.58 -20.91 24.29
CA THR A 11 -62.38 -19.95 23.21
C THR A 11 -63.32 -18.75 23.38
N GLN A 12 -62.78 -17.54 23.46
CA GLN A 12 -63.53 -16.30 23.23
C GLN A 12 -63.56 -15.95 21.73
N PRO A 13 -64.65 -15.35 21.22
CA PRO A 13 -64.75 -14.90 19.84
C PRO A 13 -63.88 -13.65 19.60
N GLY A 14 -63.15 -13.67 18.49
CA GLY A 14 -62.10 -12.70 18.17
C GLY A 14 -62.60 -11.32 17.79
N THR A 15 -61.86 -10.31 18.25
CA THR A 15 -61.84 -8.94 17.74
C THR A 15 -61.04 -8.92 16.42
N PRO A 16 -61.48 -8.23 15.35
CA PRO A 16 -60.71 -8.15 14.11
C PRO A 16 -59.39 -7.40 14.33
N PRO A 17 -58.27 -7.82 13.70
CA PRO A 17 -57.01 -7.12 13.83
C PRO A 17 -57.03 -5.78 13.08
N SER A 18 -56.57 -4.72 13.74
CA SER A 18 -56.15 -3.49 13.07
C SER A 18 -54.98 -3.78 12.12
N PRO A 19 -54.89 -3.11 10.96
CA PRO A 19 -53.79 -3.30 10.03
C PRO A 19 -52.47 -2.84 10.67
N SER A 20 -51.56 -3.77 10.93
CA SER A 20 -50.18 -3.48 11.32
C SER A 20 -49.39 -3.05 10.10
N THR A 21 -49.01 -1.78 10.02
CA THR A 21 -47.90 -1.31 9.18
C THR A 21 -46.58 -1.68 9.86
N ASP A 22 -46.22 -2.96 9.86
CA ASP A 22 -44.87 -3.41 10.23
C ASP A 22 -44.07 -3.65 8.96
N VAL A 23 -43.13 -2.76 8.70
CA VAL A 23 -42.07 -2.95 7.70
C VAL A 23 -41.17 -4.07 8.19
N HIS A 24 -41.17 -5.22 7.51
CA HIS A 24 -40.21 -6.29 7.81
C HIS A 24 -38.79 -5.81 7.51
N ALA A 25 -37.96 -5.72 8.55
CA ALA A 25 -36.51 -5.58 8.40
C ALA A 25 -35.93 -6.79 7.63
N PHE A 26 -34.92 -6.55 6.81
CA PHE A 26 -34.20 -7.60 6.07
C PHE A 26 -33.78 -8.77 6.97
N ALA A 27 -33.90 -9.99 6.46
CA ALA A 27 -33.37 -11.15 7.16
C ALA A 27 -31.84 -11.01 7.31
N PRO A 28 -31.24 -11.35 8.47
CA PRO A 28 -29.79 -11.29 8.70
C PRO A 28 -28.93 -12.11 7.72
N ARG A 29 -29.56 -12.90 6.84
CA ARG A 29 -28.95 -13.67 5.76
C ARG A 29 -28.68 -12.83 4.51
N ASP A 30 -29.57 -11.89 4.19
CA ASP A 30 -29.47 -11.05 2.98
C ASP A 30 -28.49 -9.88 3.20
N ILE A 31 -28.45 -9.35 4.43
CA ILE A 31 -27.45 -8.36 4.87
C ILE A 31 -26.04 -8.97 4.77
N ARG A 32 -25.84 -10.20 5.26
CA ARG A 32 -24.54 -10.90 5.18
C ARG A 32 -24.10 -11.24 3.76
N ARG A 33 -25.05 -11.50 2.85
CA ARG A 33 -24.78 -11.75 1.43
C ARG A 33 -24.32 -10.48 0.70
N LEU A 34 -24.86 -9.32 1.09
CA LEU A 34 -24.43 -8.00 0.57
C LEU A 34 -23.03 -7.61 1.08
N GLU A 35 -22.74 -7.85 2.36
CA GLU A 35 -21.41 -7.59 2.96
C GLU A 35 -20.31 -8.42 2.26
N GLN A 36 -20.59 -9.68 1.93
CA GLN A 36 -19.68 -10.58 1.20
C GLN A 36 -19.36 -10.09 -0.22
N LEU A 37 -20.32 -9.47 -0.92
CA LEU A 37 -20.14 -8.95 -2.28
C LEU A 37 -19.33 -7.64 -2.30
N VAL A 38 -19.46 -6.80 -1.27
CA VAL A 38 -18.73 -5.54 -1.14
C VAL A 38 -17.26 -5.79 -0.77
N ALA A 39 -16.98 -6.79 0.08
CA ALA A 39 -15.61 -7.14 0.49
C ALA A 39 -14.75 -7.72 -0.65
N HIS A 40 -15.36 -8.27 -1.71
CA HIS A 40 -14.64 -8.92 -2.81
C HIS A 40 -14.16 -7.96 -3.91
N ARG A 41 -14.55 -6.67 -3.89
CA ARG A 41 -14.26 -5.70 -4.97
C ARG A 41 -13.36 -4.51 -4.60
N LEU A 42 -12.83 -4.45 -3.37
CA LEU A 42 -11.94 -3.34 -2.96
C LEU A 42 -10.57 -3.87 -2.48
N PRO A 43 -9.44 -3.46 -3.08
CA PRO A 43 -8.12 -3.78 -2.54
C PRO A 43 -7.84 -2.98 -1.26
N ALA A 44 -7.27 -3.67 -0.26
CA ALA A 44 -7.06 -3.18 1.09
C ALA A 44 -6.00 -2.06 1.18
N TYR A 45 -6.44 -0.84 1.49
CA TYR A 45 -5.64 0.17 2.17
C TYR A 45 -6.50 0.79 3.28
N PRO A 46 -6.01 0.88 4.54
CA PRO A 46 -6.76 1.55 5.60
C PRO A 46 -6.69 3.06 5.39
N LEU A 47 -7.82 3.68 5.08
CA LEU A 47 -7.97 5.14 5.11
C LEU A 47 -7.99 5.60 6.58
N ALA A 48 -7.31 6.71 6.87
CA ALA A 48 -7.31 7.30 8.21
C ALA A 48 -8.75 7.73 8.61
N PRO A 49 -9.13 7.64 9.91
CA PRO A 49 -10.49 7.96 10.38
C PRO A 49 -11.00 9.36 9.97
N ALA A 50 -10.09 10.35 9.86
CA ALA A 50 -10.43 11.70 9.40
C ALA A 50 -10.76 11.78 7.90
N ALA A 51 -10.19 10.91 7.07
CA ALA A 51 -10.54 10.78 5.66
C ALA A 51 -11.91 10.08 5.50
N LEU A 52 -12.20 9.08 6.34
CA LEU A 52 -13.52 8.42 6.41
C LEU A 52 -14.64 9.39 6.82
N ALA A 53 -14.40 10.27 7.80
CA ALA A 53 -15.38 11.27 8.22
C ALA A 53 -15.66 12.32 7.12
N LYS A 54 -14.64 12.77 6.39
CA LYS A 54 -14.79 13.73 5.28
C LYS A 54 -15.41 13.09 4.04
N LEU A 55 -15.10 11.81 3.76
CA LEU A 55 -15.74 11.04 2.69
C LEU A 55 -17.22 10.78 3.01
N ALA A 56 -17.57 10.47 4.26
CA ALA A 56 -18.95 10.28 4.70
C ALA A 56 -19.80 11.56 4.58
N VAL A 57 -19.24 12.73 4.90
CA VAL A 57 -19.92 14.02 4.75
C VAL A 57 -20.09 14.41 3.26
N GLY A 58 -19.11 14.09 2.41
CA GLY A 58 -19.20 14.36 0.96
C GLY A 58 -20.04 13.35 0.16
N LEU A 59 -20.19 12.11 0.64
CA LEU A 59 -20.95 11.03 -0.03
C LEU A 59 -22.39 10.89 0.48
N ALA A 60 -22.77 11.52 1.60
CA ALA A 60 -24.14 11.48 2.13
C ALA A 60 -25.23 11.88 1.11
N PRO A 61 -24.99 12.81 0.15
CA PRO A 61 -25.96 13.09 -0.91
C PRO A 61 -26.04 12.00 -2.02
N LEU A 62 -25.03 11.12 -2.13
CA LEU A 62 -24.93 10.10 -3.19
C LEU A 62 -25.34 8.70 -2.74
N THR A 63 -25.36 8.41 -1.45
CA THR A 63 -25.88 7.13 -0.91
C THR A 63 -27.35 6.92 -1.28
N TRP A 64 -28.14 7.99 -1.31
CA TRP A 64 -29.55 7.94 -1.74
C TRP A 64 -29.73 7.49 -3.20
N LEU A 65 -28.85 7.88 -4.13
CA LEU A 65 -28.89 7.42 -5.53
C LEU A 65 -28.60 5.91 -5.64
N ASN A 66 -27.68 5.41 -4.81
CA ASN A 66 -27.40 3.97 -4.71
C ASN A 66 -28.55 3.19 -4.06
N ASP A 67 -29.33 3.83 -3.18
CA ASP A 67 -30.52 3.23 -2.57
C ASP A 67 -31.70 3.16 -3.55
N LEU A 68 -31.78 4.07 -4.52
CA LEU A 68 -32.79 4.06 -5.57
C LEU A 68 -32.46 3.10 -6.73
N LEU A 69 -31.18 2.81 -6.99
CA LEU A 69 -30.75 1.94 -8.10
C LEU A 69 -31.33 0.51 -8.05
N PRO A 70 -31.38 -0.17 -6.89
CA PRO A 70 -32.06 -1.45 -6.74
C PRO A 70 -33.55 -1.37 -7.06
N ASP A 71 -34.25 -0.32 -6.61
CA ASP A 71 -35.66 -0.12 -6.96
C ASP A 71 -35.82 0.19 -8.45
N ALA A 72 -34.95 1.02 -9.04
CA ALA A 72 -34.95 1.28 -10.48
C ALA A 72 -34.72 0.02 -11.33
N HIS A 73 -33.77 -0.84 -10.93
CA HIS A 73 -33.56 -2.13 -11.59
C HIS A 73 -34.79 -3.05 -11.46
N ARG A 74 -35.39 -3.11 -10.27
CA ARG A 74 -36.60 -3.91 -10.03
C ARG A 74 -37.80 -3.38 -10.81
N VAL A 75 -37.96 -2.06 -10.93
CA VAL A 75 -38.98 -1.41 -11.76
C VAL A 75 -38.83 -1.80 -13.23
N LEU A 76 -37.62 -1.72 -13.76
CA LEU A 76 -37.32 -2.12 -15.15
C LEU A 76 -37.49 -3.64 -15.35
N ALA A 77 -37.38 -4.43 -14.29
CA ALA A 77 -37.71 -5.86 -14.28
C ALA A 77 -39.20 -6.15 -14.05
N GLY A 78 -40.03 -5.12 -13.83
CA GLY A 78 -41.48 -5.25 -13.71
C GLY A 78 -42.04 -5.39 -12.28
N ASP A 79 -41.27 -5.03 -11.25
CA ASP A 79 -41.72 -5.02 -9.84
C ASP A 79 -42.57 -3.76 -9.55
N LEU A 80 -43.85 -3.97 -9.23
CA LEU A 80 -44.82 -2.90 -8.95
C LEU A 80 -44.61 -2.26 -7.57
N ASP A 81 -44.10 -3.00 -6.58
CA ASP A 81 -43.84 -2.46 -5.24
C ASP A 81 -42.59 -1.57 -5.27
N ALA A 82 -41.59 -1.96 -6.07
CA ALA A 82 -40.44 -1.10 -6.35
C ALA A 82 -40.85 0.17 -7.12
N ALA A 83 -41.83 0.08 -8.02
CA ALA A 83 -42.36 1.23 -8.75
C ALA A 83 -43.04 2.22 -7.79
N ALA A 84 -43.88 1.72 -6.88
CA ALA A 84 -44.54 2.56 -5.87
C ALA A 84 -43.54 3.25 -4.92
N ARG A 85 -42.48 2.54 -4.49
CA ARG A 85 -41.41 3.14 -3.66
C ARG A 85 -40.58 4.17 -4.41
N LEU A 86 -40.17 3.86 -5.64
CA LEU A 86 -39.40 4.77 -6.48
C LEU A 86 -40.19 6.04 -6.78
N ARG A 87 -41.49 5.91 -7.07
CA ARG A 87 -42.45 7.00 -7.23
C ARG A 87 -42.54 7.86 -5.99
N LEU A 88 -42.84 7.29 -4.83
CA LEU A 88 -42.92 8.05 -3.57
C LEU A 88 -41.64 8.85 -3.30
N ASN A 89 -40.48 8.23 -3.49
CA ASN A 89 -39.19 8.86 -3.24
C ASN A 89 -38.89 10.01 -4.23
N LEU A 90 -39.08 9.80 -5.54
CA LEU A 90 -38.77 10.82 -6.54
C LEU A 90 -39.80 11.96 -6.57
N THR A 91 -41.10 11.65 -6.40
CA THR A 91 -42.17 12.65 -6.32
C THR A 91 -41.99 13.54 -5.09
N SER A 92 -41.70 12.96 -3.90
CA SER A 92 -41.43 13.75 -2.69
C SER A 92 -40.23 14.69 -2.83
N LEU A 93 -39.22 14.27 -3.60
CA LEU A 93 -38.06 15.10 -3.89
C LEU A 93 -38.40 16.26 -4.83
N GLY A 94 -39.21 16.01 -5.86
CA GLY A 94 -39.71 17.03 -6.78
C GLY A 94 -40.58 18.07 -6.07
N GLU A 95 -41.44 17.62 -5.15
CA GLU A 95 -42.25 18.52 -4.32
C GLU A 95 -41.40 19.37 -3.38
N ALA A 96 -40.40 18.77 -2.73
CA ALA A 96 -39.45 19.47 -1.87
C ALA A 96 -38.60 20.49 -2.66
N ALA A 97 -38.18 20.14 -3.87
CA ALA A 97 -37.48 21.03 -4.79
C ALA A 97 -38.32 22.25 -5.17
N HIS A 98 -39.59 22.02 -5.56
CA HIS A 98 -40.54 23.08 -5.86
C HIS A 98 -40.83 23.95 -4.62
N ALA A 99 -40.91 23.36 -3.43
CA ALA A 99 -41.07 24.11 -2.18
C ALA A 99 -39.84 24.98 -1.86
N ALA A 100 -38.63 24.43 -1.97
CA ALA A 100 -37.37 25.13 -1.71
C ALA A 100 -37.15 26.31 -2.69
N ALA A 101 -37.47 26.12 -3.97
CA ALA A 101 -37.42 27.17 -4.97
C ALA A 101 -38.40 28.32 -4.67
N ARG A 102 -39.53 28.04 -4.02
CA ARG A 102 -40.52 29.04 -3.59
C ARG A 102 -40.12 29.78 -2.31
N SER A 103 -39.27 29.19 -1.46
CA SER A 103 -38.89 29.74 -0.15
C SER A 103 -37.53 30.44 -0.11
N ALA A 104 -36.74 30.41 -1.19
CA ALA A 104 -35.43 31.04 -1.22
C ALA A 104 -35.54 32.57 -1.30
N GLU A 105 -35.45 33.25 -0.15
CA GLU A 105 -35.14 34.69 -0.12
C GLU A 105 -33.69 34.91 -0.60
N PRO A 106 -33.42 35.96 -1.38
CA PRO A 106 -32.06 36.28 -1.79
C PRO A 106 -31.21 36.66 -0.57
N PRO A 107 -29.94 36.23 -0.49
CA PRO A 107 -29.09 36.50 0.65
C PRO A 107 -28.77 38.01 0.78
N PRO A 108 -28.51 38.51 2.01
CA PRO A 108 -28.17 39.91 2.25
C PRO A 108 -26.84 40.29 1.58
N PRO A 109 -26.64 41.58 1.18
CA PRO A 109 -25.57 41.97 0.27
C PRO A 109 -24.15 42.01 0.85
N ASP A 110 -23.93 41.74 2.14
CA ASP A 110 -22.63 41.94 2.81
C ASP A 110 -22.14 40.68 3.52
N ALA A 111 -21.42 39.82 2.80
CA ALA A 111 -20.57 38.79 3.38
C ALA A 111 -19.38 38.50 2.45
N SER A 112 -18.45 39.44 2.36
CA SER A 112 -17.11 39.18 1.82
C SER A 112 -16.28 38.45 2.89
N SER A 113 -16.36 37.12 2.91
CA SER A 113 -15.35 36.29 3.59
C SER A 113 -14.52 35.59 2.53
N GLY A 114 -13.28 36.05 2.39
CA GLY A 114 -12.27 35.40 1.56
C GLY A 114 -11.73 34.19 2.28
N ASP A 115 -12.31 33.02 2.01
CA ASP A 115 -11.70 31.73 2.33
C ASP A 115 -11.38 30.98 1.04
N THR A 116 -10.10 31.01 0.68
CA THR A 116 -9.54 30.14 -0.36
C THR A 116 -9.46 28.71 0.17
N TRP A 117 -10.27 27.81 -0.39
CA TRP A 117 -10.20 26.38 -0.13
C TRP A 117 -8.90 25.77 -0.71
N PRO A 118 -8.18 24.88 0.01
CA PRO A 118 -7.01 24.22 -0.54
C PRO A 118 -7.41 23.17 -1.59
N SER A 119 -6.68 23.14 -2.69
CA SER A 119 -6.83 22.16 -3.77
C SER A 119 -6.48 20.74 -3.30
N LEU A 120 -7.39 19.80 -3.52
CA LEU A 120 -7.18 18.35 -3.34
C LEU A 120 -6.83 17.67 -4.68
N PRO A 121 -6.11 16.53 -4.66
CA PRO A 121 -5.53 15.94 -5.86
C PRO A 121 -6.58 15.30 -6.78
N PRO A 122 -6.34 15.23 -8.10
CA PRO A 122 -7.30 14.69 -9.05
C PRO A 122 -7.26 13.16 -9.05
N ARG A 123 -8.38 12.50 -8.75
CA ARG A 123 -8.63 11.12 -9.19
C ARG A 123 -10.04 10.95 -9.74
N ARG A 124 -10.06 10.29 -10.90
CA ARG A 124 -11.22 9.92 -11.71
C ARG A 124 -12.02 8.81 -11.02
N THR A 125 -13.31 9.01 -10.88
CA THR A 125 -14.31 7.96 -11.12
C THR A 125 -15.46 8.61 -11.88
N PRO A 126 -15.69 8.28 -13.16
CA PRO A 126 -16.91 8.70 -13.83
C PRO A 126 -18.10 8.04 -13.09
N ALA A 127 -19.12 8.80 -12.73
CA ALA A 127 -20.41 8.19 -12.49
C ALA A 127 -20.83 7.51 -13.80
N ASP A 128 -21.30 6.29 -13.66
CA ASP A 128 -21.75 5.47 -14.77
C ASP A 128 -22.97 6.15 -15.41
N ALA A 129 -22.81 6.79 -16.57
CA ALA A 129 -23.90 7.42 -17.31
C ALA A 129 -25.07 6.43 -17.56
N GLN A 130 -24.75 5.13 -17.52
CA GLN A 130 -25.72 4.04 -17.61
C GLN A 130 -26.63 3.94 -16.37
N ALA A 131 -26.14 4.26 -15.17
CA ALA A 131 -26.93 4.27 -13.94
C ALA A 131 -27.97 5.40 -13.93
N ILE A 132 -27.60 6.60 -14.38
CA ILE A 132 -28.52 7.74 -14.51
C ILE A 132 -29.57 7.47 -15.58
N ALA A 133 -29.17 6.92 -16.74
CA ALA A 133 -30.11 6.54 -17.78
C ALA A 133 -31.12 5.47 -17.29
N ARG A 134 -30.68 4.52 -16.46
CA ARG A 134 -31.56 3.51 -15.84
C ARG A 134 -32.54 4.12 -14.84
N LEU A 135 -32.10 5.07 -14.01
CA LEU A 135 -32.96 5.78 -13.06
C LEU A 135 -34.01 6.64 -13.76
N VAL A 136 -33.64 7.37 -14.82
CA VAL A 136 -34.58 8.12 -15.65
C VAL A 136 -35.60 7.19 -16.31
N SER A 137 -35.13 6.08 -16.89
CA SER A 137 -36.02 5.10 -17.53
C SER A 137 -36.97 4.45 -16.52
N ALA A 138 -36.47 4.13 -15.32
CA ALA A 138 -37.28 3.56 -14.24
C ALA A 138 -38.27 4.57 -13.68
N ALA A 139 -37.90 5.86 -13.56
CA ALA A 139 -38.81 6.91 -13.11
C ALA A 139 -39.98 7.07 -14.08
N ILE A 140 -39.70 7.10 -15.38
CA ILE A 140 -40.72 7.15 -16.44
C ILE A 140 -41.58 5.88 -16.42
N TRP A 141 -40.97 4.70 -16.22
CA TRP A 141 -41.68 3.42 -16.14
C TRP A 141 -42.53 3.27 -14.88
N ALA A 142 -42.18 3.96 -13.80
CA ALA A 142 -42.86 3.88 -12.51
C ALA A 142 -43.99 4.90 -12.37
N ALA A 143 -44.15 5.87 -13.27
CA ALA A 143 -45.23 6.86 -13.22
C ALA A 143 -46.55 6.31 -13.78
N ASP A 144 -47.69 6.66 -13.15
CA ASP A 144 -49.02 6.29 -13.64
C ASP A 144 -49.46 7.16 -14.82
N ASP A 145 -49.01 8.41 -14.87
CA ASP A 145 -49.36 9.37 -15.91
C ASP A 145 -48.21 10.37 -16.21
N GLU A 146 -48.44 11.23 -17.19
CA GLU A 146 -47.47 12.21 -17.68
C GLU A 146 -47.10 13.28 -16.64
N ALA A 147 -48.07 13.71 -15.83
CA ALA A 147 -47.83 14.75 -14.82
C ALA A 147 -46.96 14.21 -13.69
N GLU A 148 -47.19 12.96 -13.28
CA GLU A 148 -46.38 12.27 -12.29
C GLU A 148 -44.96 11.96 -12.80
N ALA A 149 -44.83 11.52 -14.05
CA ALA A 149 -43.53 11.26 -14.67
C ALA A 149 -42.66 12.52 -14.70
N GLN A 150 -43.25 13.67 -15.07
CA GLN A 150 -42.57 14.96 -15.08
C GLN A 150 -42.11 15.35 -13.67
N LEU A 151 -42.98 15.19 -12.65
CA LEU A 151 -42.66 15.52 -11.27
C LEU A 151 -41.50 14.67 -10.71
N MET A 152 -41.48 13.38 -11.04
CA MET A 152 -40.42 12.45 -10.66
C MET A 152 -39.08 12.79 -11.36
N LEU A 153 -39.13 13.20 -12.63
CA LEU A 153 -37.94 13.63 -13.38
C LEU A 153 -37.39 14.96 -12.86
N ASP A 154 -38.25 15.90 -12.51
CA ASP A 154 -37.85 17.17 -11.90
C ASP A 154 -37.18 16.94 -10.54
N GLY A 155 -37.72 16.01 -9.73
CA GLY A 155 -37.09 15.57 -8.48
C GLY A 155 -35.70 14.96 -8.69
N LEU A 156 -35.54 14.08 -9.68
CA LEU A 156 -34.24 13.50 -10.03
C LEU A 156 -33.25 14.57 -10.54
N ALA A 157 -33.71 15.50 -11.37
CA ALA A 157 -32.90 16.59 -11.92
C ALA A 157 -32.41 17.54 -10.81
N THR A 158 -33.27 17.89 -9.86
CA THR A 158 -32.86 18.71 -8.70
C THR A 158 -31.84 17.99 -7.82
N ALA A 159 -32.00 16.69 -7.60
CA ALA A 159 -31.03 15.90 -6.83
C ALA A 159 -29.64 15.89 -7.49
N LEU A 160 -29.61 15.74 -8.81
CA LEU A 160 -28.37 15.76 -9.59
C LEU A 160 -27.74 17.16 -9.62
N ALA A 161 -28.56 18.22 -9.73
CA ALA A 161 -28.11 19.60 -9.74
C ALA A 161 -27.56 20.08 -8.38
N ALA A 162 -28.10 19.58 -7.27
CA ALA A 162 -27.60 19.85 -5.92
C ALA A 162 -26.27 19.14 -5.59
N SER A 163 -25.85 18.21 -6.45
CA SER A 163 -24.60 17.48 -6.30
C SER A 163 -23.49 18.12 -7.14
N HIS A 164 -22.24 18.10 -6.64
CA HIS A 164 -21.07 18.71 -7.30
C HIS A 164 -20.75 18.16 -8.73
N TRP A 165 -21.57 17.24 -9.22
CA TRP A 165 -21.47 16.51 -10.48
C TRP A 165 -21.73 17.36 -11.72
N VAL A 166 -22.51 18.44 -11.64
CA VAL A 166 -22.73 19.32 -12.81
C VAL A 166 -21.39 19.89 -13.32
N HIS A 167 -20.43 20.12 -12.43
CA HIS A 167 -19.11 20.62 -12.80
C HIS A 167 -18.21 19.54 -13.43
N GLU A 168 -18.35 18.28 -13.02
CA GLU A 168 -17.61 17.13 -13.59
C GLU A 168 -18.25 16.60 -14.89
N LEU A 169 -19.57 16.70 -15.04
CA LEU A 169 -20.30 16.42 -16.27
C LEU A 169 -19.85 17.36 -17.41
N LEU A 170 -19.68 18.65 -17.09
CA LEU A 170 -19.16 19.66 -18.02
C LEU A 170 -17.69 19.42 -18.39
N ARG A 171 -16.85 18.93 -17.47
CA ARG A 171 -15.45 18.54 -17.76
C ARG A 171 -15.32 17.25 -18.57
N ALA A 172 -16.23 16.29 -18.38
CA ALA A 172 -16.23 15.03 -19.14
C ALA A 172 -16.60 15.25 -20.60
N VAL A 173 -17.43 16.26 -20.90
CA VAL A 173 -17.75 16.70 -22.26
C VAL A 173 -16.53 17.36 -22.93
N ASP A 174 -15.65 18.02 -22.16
CA ASP A 174 -14.42 18.65 -22.66
C ASP A 174 -13.24 17.66 -22.89
N ALA A 175 -13.29 16.44 -22.36
CA ALA A 175 -12.17 15.49 -22.40
C ALA A 175 -12.22 14.46 -23.55
N GLY A 176 -13.09 14.65 -24.55
CA GLY A 176 -13.16 13.78 -25.74
C GLY A 176 -11.92 13.91 -26.67
N PRO A 177 -11.52 12.83 -27.38
CA PRO A 177 -10.31 12.85 -28.22
C PRO A 177 -10.44 13.81 -29.42
N PRO A 178 -9.32 14.38 -29.90
CA PRO A 178 -9.31 15.54 -30.79
C PRO A 178 -9.72 15.15 -32.20
N GLY A 179 -10.88 15.65 -32.64
CA GLY A 179 -11.36 15.46 -34.00
C GLY A 179 -12.56 16.35 -34.35
N GLY A 180 -12.33 17.68 -34.46
CA GLY A 180 -13.24 18.56 -35.19
C GLY A 180 -13.45 19.97 -34.61
N ALA A 181 -12.75 20.94 -35.20
CA ALA A 181 -13.00 22.40 -35.23
C ALA A 181 -12.89 23.23 -33.93
N SER A 182 -11.98 24.22 -33.99
CA SER A 182 -11.57 25.21 -32.98
C SER A 182 -12.67 26.10 -32.40
N VAL A 183 -12.46 26.63 -31.18
CA VAL A 183 -12.27 28.09 -30.87
C VAL A 183 -11.60 28.25 -29.48
N ARG A 184 -10.82 29.33 -29.33
CA ARG A 184 -9.83 29.66 -28.28
C ARG A 184 -10.40 30.20 -26.96
N SER A 185 -9.55 30.07 -25.93
CA SER A 185 -9.54 30.70 -24.59
C SER A 185 -9.69 32.23 -24.55
N MET A 186 -10.34 32.77 -23.50
CA MET A 186 -10.06 34.10 -22.92
C MET A 186 -10.61 34.27 -21.48
N THR A 187 -9.87 35.02 -20.65
CA THR A 187 -10.02 35.26 -19.19
C THR A 187 -10.55 36.66 -18.82
N MET A 188 -11.32 36.74 -17.72
CA MET A 188 -11.62 37.82 -16.73
C MET A 188 -12.06 39.25 -17.11
N GLY A 189 -13.05 39.76 -16.36
CA GLY A 189 -13.35 41.19 -16.11
C GLY A 189 -14.67 41.41 -15.32
N PRO A 190 -14.67 42.05 -14.13
CA PRO A 190 -15.85 42.36 -13.30
C PRO A 190 -16.52 43.68 -13.74
N ASP A 191 -17.80 43.91 -13.40
CA ASP A 191 -18.40 45.22 -13.01
C ASP A 191 -19.96 45.21 -12.99
N GLY A 192 -20.55 45.76 -11.91
CA GLY A 192 -21.65 46.72 -11.97
C GLY A 192 -23.13 46.29 -11.89
N PHE A 193 -23.77 46.52 -10.73
CA PHE A 193 -25.20 46.39 -10.44
C PHE A 193 -26.08 47.56 -10.97
N GLY A 194 -27.37 47.28 -11.21
CA GLY A 194 -28.46 48.27 -11.21
C GLY A 194 -29.84 47.60 -11.08
N GLY A 195 -30.57 47.86 -9.99
CA GLY A 195 -31.88 47.24 -9.67
C GLY A 195 -33.09 48.17 -9.90
N PHE A 196 -34.32 47.65 -9.71
CA PHE A 196 -35.49 48.35 -9.12
C PHE A 196 -36.70 47.41 -8.85
N HIS A 197 -37.54 47.83 -7.90
CA HIS A 197 -38.61 47.16 -7.10
C HIS A 197 -40.05 47.51 -7.69
N PRO A 198 -41.23 47.15 -7.10
CA PRO A 198 -42.33 46.36 -7.66
C PRO A 198 -43.72 47.06 -7.55
N GLN A 199 -44.78 46.42 -8.04
CA GLN A 199 -46.16 46.34 -7.46
C GLN A 199 -47.21 46.05 -8.54
N GLY A 200 -48.16 45.17 -8.22
CA GLY A 200 -49.57 45.41 -8.58
C GLY A 200 -50.43 44.21 -9.01
N PHE A 201 -51.27 43.73 -8.07
CA PHE A 201 -52.66 43.21 -8.18
C PHE A 201 -52.96 42.02 -9.13
N GLU A 202 -53.42 40.86 -8.64
CA GLU A 202 -54.71 40.47 -7.99
C GLU A 202 -55.86 40.18 -8.99
N ASP A 203 -56.61 39.11 -8.63
CA ASP A 203 -57.92 38.64 -9.11
C ASP A 203 -58.00 38.01 -10.52
N GLY A 204 -58.62 36.85 -10.77
CA GLY A 204 -59.57 36.04 -10.01
C GLY A 204 -60.77 35.68 -10.90
N GLY A 205 -61.12 34.39 -11.03
CA GLY A 205 -62.52 33.94 -11.16
C GLY A 205 -63.11 33.54 -12.54
N LEU A 206 -63.10 32.23 -12.79
CA LEU A 206 -64.23 31.31 -13.10
C LEU A 206 -65.29 31.56 -14.21
N ASP A 207 -65.37 30.54 -15.09
CA ASP A 207 -66.45 29.91 -15.92
C ASP A 207 -67.94 30.19 -15.53
N PRO A 208 -69.01 30.06 -16.39
CA PRO A 208 -69.29 28.91 -17.28
C PRO A 208 -70.17 29.09 -18.59
N LEU A 209 -70.05 28.09 -19.49
CA LEU A 209 -71.01 27.48 -20.44
C LEU A 209 -71.82 28.31 -21.49
N GLY A 210 -71.73 27.91 -22.77
CA GLY A 210 -72.76 28.15 -23.79
C GLY A 210 -72.27 28.03 -25.23
N GLY A 211 -72.78 27.04 -25.99
CA GLY A 211 -72.18 26.56 -27.22
C GLY A 211 -72.47 27.37 -28.49
N ALA A 212 -71.44 27.52 -29.33
CA ALA A 212 -71.55 27.67 -30.78
C ALA A 212 -70.20 27.29 -31.40
N ARG A 213 -70.21 26.55 -32.50
CA ARG A 213 -69.02 26.15 -33.26
C ARG A 213 -68.25 27.39 -33.70
N LEU A 214 -67.06 27.60 -33.14
CA LEU A 214 -66.02 28.46 -33.71
C LEU A 214 -64.80 27.59 -34.01
N GLN A 215 -64.39 27.56 -35.28
CA GLN A 215 -63.07 27.10 -35.66
C GLN A 215 -62.06 28.17 -35.24
N VAL A 216 -61.17 27.82 -34.31
CA VAL A 216 -59.98 28.62 -33.95
C VAL A 216 -58.75 27.69 -33.99
N PRO A 217 -57.58 28.16 -34.48
CA PRO A 217 -56.45 27.30 -34.84
C PRO A 217 -55.79 26.64 -33.62
N ARG A 218 -55.30 25.41 -33.81
CA ARG A 218 -54.37 24.77 -32.87
C ARG A 218 -53.08 25.58 -32.77
N ILE A 219 -52.79 26.09 -31.58
CA ILE A 219 -51.42 26.44 -31.17
C ILE A 219 -51.02 25.42 -30.09
N PRO A 220 -50.09 24.50 -30.37
CA PRO A 220 -49.44 23.69 -29.35
C PRO A 220 -48.25 24.46 -28.77
N GLY A 221 -48.22 24.59 -27.45
CA GLY A 221 -47.10 25.15 -26.70
C GLY A 221 -47.61 25.95 -25.51
N GLY A 222 -47.42 25.42 -24.30
CA GLY A 222 -47.51 26.23 -23.09
C GLY A 222 -46.41 27.29 -23.14
N ILE A 223 -46.79 28.56 -23.11
CA ILE A 223 -45.85 29.69 -23.17
C ILE A 223 -45.72 30.25 -21.76
N ILE A 224 -44.49 30.39 -21.27
CA ILE A 224 -44.17 31.20 -20.09
C ILE A 224 -43.53 32.49 -20.58
N VAL A 225 -44.11 33.64 -20.23
CA VAL A 225 -43.61 34.98 -20.57
C VAL A 225 -43.01 35.60 -19.32
N ILE A 226 -41.74 36.04 -19.39
CA ILE A 226 -41.10 36.81 -18.31
C ILE A 226 -40.74 38.20 -18.87
N PRO A 227 -41.17 39.31 -18.25
CA PRO A 227 -40.83 40.65 -18.70
C PRO A 227 -39.40 41.04 -18.28
N THR A 228 -38.66 41.72 -19.16
CA THR A 228 -37.32 42.28 -18.87
C THR A 228 -37.33 43.82 -18.90
N PRO A 229 -36.54 44.50 -18.05
CA PRO A 229 -36.47 45.97 -18.00
C PRO A 229 -35.69 46.59 -19.18
N PRO A 230 -35.78 47.93 -19.40
CA PRO A 230 -35.23 48.59 -20.58
C PRO A 230 -33.70 48.76 -20.47
N GLY A 231 -32.98 47.78 -20.99
CA GLY A 231 -31.55 47.80 -21.24
C GLY A 231 -31.16 46.50 -21.92
N GLY A 232 -30.97 46.54 -23.24
CA GLY A 232 -30.86 45.34 -24.08
C GLY A 232 -29.82 44.32 -23.61
N ILE A 233 -30.13 43.04 -23.85
CA ILE A 233 -29.37 41.83 -23.44
C ILE A 233 -28.00 41.66 -24.15
N GLU A 234 -27.60 42.58 -25.02
CA GLU A 234 -26.49 42.39 -25.96
C GLU A 234 -25.08 42.34 -25.33
N SER A 235 -24.91 42.58 -24.03
CA SER A 235 -23.61 42.56 -23.35
C SER A 235 -23.34 41.39 -22.40
N LEU A 236 -24.28 40.46 -22.17
CA LEU A 236 -24.15 39.51 -21.04
C LEU A 236 -23.77 38.04 -21.36
N ILE A 237 -23.85 37.53 -22.60
CA ILE A 237 -23.49 36.11 -22.88
C ILE A 237 -22.97 35.89 -24.33
N PRO A 238 -21.74 35.38 -24.57
CA PRO A 238 -21.30 34.94 -25.89
C PRO A 238 -21.52 33.43 -26.12
N GLY A 239 -22.35 33.04 -27.11
CA GLY A 239 -22.50 31.64 -27.56
C GLY A 239 -23.68 31.38 -28.53
N LYS A 240 -23.51 30.48 -29.52
CA LYS A 240 -24.45 30.19 -30.63
C LYS A 240 -25.70 29.35 -30.24
N TRP A 241 -26.61 29.90 -29.45
CA TRP A 241 -27.97 29.34 -29.25
C TRP A 241 -29.08 30.27 -29.77
N TRP A 242 -28.71 31.35 -30.49
CA TRP A 242 -29.64 32.45 -30.81
C TRP A 242 -30.68 32.14 -31.91
N HIS A 243 -30.57 31.04 -32.65
CA HIS A 243 -31.51 30.75 -33.74
C HIS A 243 -32.88 30.25 -33.29
N ASP A 244 -33.01 29.74 -32.06
CA ASP A 244 -34.28 29.22 -31.51
C ASP A 244 -34.97 30.19 -30.55
N ILE A 245 -34.45 31.43 -30.46
CA ILE A 245 -35.04 32.53 -29.70
C ILE A 245 -35.54 33.58 -30.70
N THR A 246 -36.85 33.58 -30.97
CA THR A 246 -37.48 34.61 -31.81
C THR A 246 -38.15 35.65 -30.92
N ARG A 247 -38.06 36.94 -31.31
CA ARG A 247 -38.90 37.98 -30.70
C ARG A 247 -40.36 37.61 -30.90
N ASP A 248 -41.13 37.68 -29.83
CA ASP A 248 -42.57 37.51 -29.92
C ASP A 248 -43.15 38.75 -30.65
N PRO A 249 -43.77 38.60 -31.83
CA PRO A 249 -44.30 39.73 -32.58
C PRO A 249 -45.48 40.42 -31.88
N GLU A 250 -46.11 39.75 -30.90
CA GLU A 250 -47.30 40.27 -30.22
C GLU A 250 -46.98 41.00 -28.91
N THR A 251 -45.73 40.90 -28.40
CA THR A 251 -45.33 41.53 -27.13
C THR A 251 -44.02 42.30 -27.26
N PRO A 252 -44.00 43.65 -27.13
CA PRO A 252 -42.78 44.45 -27.21
C PRO A 252 -41.78 44.06 -26.11
N GLY A 253 -40.75 43.29 -26.47
CA GLY A 253 -39.67 42.84 -25.56
C GLY A 253 -39.73 41.37 -25.13
N GLY A 254 -40.75 40.60 -25.55
CA GLY A 254 -40.85 39.17 -25.24
C GLY A 254 -39.93 38.31 -26.11
N LEU A 255 -39.24 37.33 -25.50
CA LEU A 255 -38.48 36.29 -26.21
C LEU A 255 -39.22 34.96 -26.13
N ARG A 256 -39.35 34.28 -27.27
CA ARG A 256 -39.99 32.97 -27.39
C ARG A 256 -38.92 31.88 -27.39
N PHE A 257 -38.93 31.01 -26.37
CA PHE A 257 -38.05 29.84 -26.30
C PHE A 257 -38.74 28.61 -26.91
N ARG A 258 -38.05 27.90 -27.78
CA ARG A 258 -38.50 26.59 -28.30
C ARG A 258 -37.64 25.50 -27.67
N VAL A 259 -38.06 24.94 -26.53
CA VAL A 259 -37.42 23.73 -25.99
C VAL A 259 -37.92 22.54 -26.80
N PRO A 260 -37.07 21.75 -27.47
CA PRO A 260 -37.53 20.57 -28.18
C PRO A 260 -37.76 19.44 -27.18
N VAL A 261 -38.86 19.49 -26.44
CA VAL A 261 -39.45 18.29 -25.86
C VAL A 261 -40.33 17.67 -26.94
N TYR A 262 -39.70 17.09 -27.97
CA TYR A 262 -40.38 16.08 -28.77
C TYR A 262 -40.16 14.74 -28.08
N VAL A 263 -40.91 14.47 -27.02
CA VAL A 263 -41.33 13.07 -26.83
C VAL A 263 -42.28 12.84 -28.00
N GLU A 264 -41.79 12.21 -29.07
CA GLU A 264 -42.61 11.96 -30.25
C GLU A 264 -43.93 11.31 -29.79
N HIS A 265 -45.05 11.74 -30.38
CA HIS A 265 -46.39 11.22 -30.06
C HIS A 265 -46.47 9.68 -30.13
N CYS A 266 -45.56 9.04 -30.86
CA CYS A 266 -45.41 7.59 -30.93
C CYS A 266 -44.78 6.98 -29.66
N ILE A 267 -43.88 7.66 -28.93
CA ILE A 267 -43.27 7.16 -27.69
C ILE A 267 -44.35 7.10 -26.61
N ILE A 268 -45.16 8.15 -26.47
CA ILE A 268 -46.28 8.19 -25.53
C ILE A 268 -47.28 7.08 -25.84
N ARG A 269 -47.61 6.86 -27.12
CA ARG A 269 -48.50 5.76 -27.54
C ARG A 269 -47.89 4.39 -27.26
N ALA A 270 -46.59 4.22 -27.48
CA ALA A 270 -45.91 2.97 -27.18
C ALA A 270 -45.93 2.70 -25.67
N ILE A 271 -45.65 3.71 -24.84
CA ILE A 271 -45.71 3.57 -23.37
C ILE A 271 -47.13 3.24 -22.91
N ALA A 272 -48.15 3.96 -23.40
CA ALA A 272 -49.55 3.68 -23.05
C ALA A 272 -49.97 2.26 -23.45
N GLU A 273 -49.55 1.78 -24.62
CA GLU A 273 -49.85 0.42 -25.07
C GLU A 273 -49.05 -0.63 -24.28
N MET A 274 -47.80 -0.36 -23.89
CA MET A 274 -47.02 -1.23 -23.01
C MET A 274 -47.69 -1.36 -21.64
N SER A 275 -48.13 -0.24 -21.05
CA SER A 275 -48.85 -0.23 -19.78
C SER A 275 -50.18 -0.97 -19.87
N ARG A 276 -50.94 -0.78 -20.96
CA ARG A 276 -52.19 -1.51 -21.22
C ARG A 276 -51.96 -3.01 -21.34
N LEU A 277 -50.98 -3.44 -22.15
CA LEU A 277 -50.66 -4.85 -22.32
C LEU A 277 -50.19 -5.50 -21.01
N ARG A 278 -49.49 -4.75 -20.15
CA ARG A 278 -49.02 -5.25 -18.85
C ARG A 278 -50.13 -5.31 -17.82
N SER A 279 -51.07 -4.35 -17.79
CA SER A 279 -52.21 -4.36 -16.85
C SER A 279 -53.27 -5.40 -17.20
N GLU A 280 -53.44 -5.69 -18.50
CA GLU A 280 -54.33 -6.76 -18.98
C GLU A 280 -53.70 -8.15 -18.90
N ALA A 281 -52.37 -8.23 -18.81
CA ALA A 281 -51.68 -9.50 -18.70
C ALA A 281 -51.91 -10.14 -17.33
N THR A 282 -52.51 -11.33 -17.35
CA THR A 282 -52.52 -12.22 -16.19
C THR A 282 -51.10 -12.55 -15.75
N HIS A 283 -50.87 -12.41 -14.44
CA HIS A 283 -49.61 -12.80 -13.80
C HIS A 283 -49.40 -14.30 -14.00
N TRP A 284 -48.25 -14.69 -14.52
CA TRP A 284 -47.97 -16.12 -14.72
C TRP A 284 -47.52 -16.76 -13.42
N GLN A 285 -47.88 -18.03 -13.23
CA GLN A 285 -47.47 -18.81 -12.08
C GLN A 285 -47.08 -20.21 -12.52
N VAL A 286 -45.87 -20.67 -12.17
CA VAL A 286 -45.49 -22.08 -12.30
C VAL A 286 -45.88 -22.80 -11.01
N ALA A 287 -46.79 -23.77 -11.12
CA ALA A 287 -47.34 -24.53 -9.99
C ALA A 287 -46.67 -25.90 -9.80
N ALA A 288 -46.22 -26.55 -10.89
CA ALA A 288 -45.60 -27.87 -10.82
C ALA A 288 -44.59 -28.09 -11.95
N ILE A 289 -43.60 -28.94 -11.68
CA ILE A 289 -42.60 -29.44 -12.64
C ILE A 289 -42.68 -30.97 -12.68
N SER A 290 -42.72 -31.56 -13.89
CA SER A 290 -42.95 -33.01 -14.06
C SER A 290 -41.85 -33.89 -13.47
N ASN A 291 -40.60 -33.42 -13.51
CA ASN A 291 -39.46 -34.07 -12.87
C ASN A 291 -38.48 -32.98 -12.41
N PRO A 292 -38.49 -32.59 -11.12
CA PRO A 292 -37.62 -31.54 -10.62
C PRO A 292 -36.13 -31.92 -10.67
N ARG A 293 -35.78 -33.22 -10.76
CA ARG A 293 -34.40 -33.74 -10.77
C ARG A 293 -33.92 -34.17 -12.16
N ALA A 294 -34.58 -33.68 -13.21
CA ALA A 294 -34.22 -34.05 -14.57
C ALA A 294 -32.84 -33.47 -14.97
N CYS A 295 -32.03 -34.26 -15.67
CA CYS A 295 -30.70 -33.84 -16.08
C CYS A 295 -30.71 -33.00 -17.37
N PRO A 296 -29.65 -32.22 -17.65
CA PRO A 296 -29.50 -31.48 -18.90
C PRO A 296 -29.84 -32.30 -20.15
N GLY A 297 -30.57 -31.71 -21.10
CA GLY A 297 -31.10 -32.36 -22.31
C GLY A 297 -32.44 -33.09 -22.12
N SER A 298 -32.83 -33.40 -20.89
CA SER A 298 -34.13 -34.02 -20.58
C SER A 298 -35.28 -33.08 -20.89
N LEU A 299 -36.40 -33.65 -21.33
CA LEU A 299 -37.65 -32.90 -21.52
C LEU A 299 -38.41 -32.85 -20.19
N ILE A 300 -38.71 -31.65 -19.72
CA ILE A 300 -39.59 -31.41 -18.57
C ILE A 300 -40.84 -30.66 -18.99
N THR A 301 -41.88 -30.80 -18.19
CA THR A 301 -43.13 -30.04 -18.32
C THR A 301 -43.32 -29.15 -17.11
N LEU A 302 -43.50 -27.85 -17.35
CA LEU A 302 -43.96 -26.88 -16.37
C LEU A 302 -45.48 -26.74 -16.50
N THR A 303 -46.19 -26.90 -15.39
CA THR A 303 -47.64 -26.74 -15.31
C THR A 303 -47.95 -25.52 -14.46
N GLY A 304 -48.91 -24.71 -14.88
CA GLY A 304 -49.19 -23.42 -14.26
C GLY A 304 -50.36 -22.69 -14.90
N THR A 305 -50.36 -21.37 -14.81
CA THR A 305 -51.36 -20.47 -15.40
C THR A 305 -50.73 -19.17 -15.90
N GLY A 306 -51.41 -18.47 -16.80
CA GLY A 306 -51.04 -17.13 -17.23
C GLY A 306 -49.82 -17.05 -18.15
N PHE A 307 -49.32 -18.18 -18.67
CA PHE A 307 -48.18 -18.19 -19.60
C PHE A 307 -48.51 -17.56 -20.96
N GLY A 308 -49.79 -17.40 -21.29
CA GLY A 308 -50.27 -16.98 -22.60
C GLY A 308 -50.12 -18.06 -23.67
N THR A 309 -50.65 -17.78 -24.86
CA THR A 309 -50.57 -18.69 -26.02
C THR A 309 -49.38 -18.41 -26.94
N LYS A 310 -48.71 -17.25 -26.76
CA LYS A 310 -47.51 -16.88 -27.53
C LYS A 310 -46.27 -17.47 -26.86
N LYS A 311 -45.44 -18.15 -27.64
CA LYS A 311 -44.20 -18.78 -27.18
C LYS A 311 -43.26 -17.74 -26.57
N GLY A 312 -42.89 -17.96 -25.31
CA GLY A 312 -41.86 -17.20 -24.60
C GLY A 312 -40.53 -17.94 -24.50
N ARG A 313 -39.70 -17.52 -23.53
CA ARG A 313 -38.45 -18.21 -23.16
C ARG A 313 -38.58 -18.81 -21.76
N VAL A 314 -37.82 -19.88 -21.53
CA VAL A 314 -37.63 -20.46 -20.20
C VAL A 314 -36.14 -20.54 -19.98
N THR A 315 -35.66 -19.98 -18.87
CA THR A 315 -34.24 -19.99 -18.53
C THR A 315 -34.03 -20.67 -17.18
N PHE A 316 -32.91 -21.37 -17.04
CA PHE A 316 -32.48 -22.05 -15.84
C PHE A 316 -31.29 -21.31 -15.24
N ALA A 317 -31.08 -21.47 -13.93
CA ALA A 317 -29.82 -21.05 -13.31
C ALA A 317 -28.64 -21.73 -14.02
N ALA A 318 -27.55 -20.99 -14.18
CA ALA A 318 -26.27 -21.45 -14.67
C ALA A 318 -25.15 -20.95 -13.73
N ALA A 319 -23.92 -21.39 -14.00
CA ALA A 319 -22.74 -20.96 -13.25
C ALA A 319 -22.58 -19.43 -13.23
N ASP A 320 -21.83 -18.92 -12.25
CA ASP A 320 -21.50 -17.48 -12.11
C ASP A 320 -22.71 -16.53 -11.99
N ASN A 321 -23.85 -17.06 -11.54
CA ASN A 321 -25.17 -16.37 -11.50
C ASN A 321 -25.73 -15.99 -12.88
N ASP A 322 -25.30 -16.67 -13.95
CA ASP A 322 -25.89 -16.50 -15.27
C ASP A 322 -27.19 -17.31 -15.42
N ARG A 323 -27.88 -17.14 -16.56
CA ARG A 323 -29.05 -17.91 -16.93
C ARG A 323 -28.91 -18.51 -18.32
N THR A 324 -29.19 -19.79 -18.42
CA THR A 324 -29.14 -20.52 -19.69
C THR A 324 -30.53 -20.82 -20.22
N ALA A 325 -30.73 -20.66 -21.53
CA ALA A 325 -32.04 -20.82 -22.15
C ALA A 325 -32.33 -22.29 -22.48
N GLY A 326 -33.44 -22.80 -21.95
CA GLY A 326 -33.98 -24.09 -22.34
C GLY A 326 -34.56 -24.07 -23.75
N THR A 327 -34.60 -25.25 -24.39
CA THR A 327 -35.25 -25.39 -25.71
C THR A 327 -36.74 -25.68 -25.52
N VAL A 328 -37.57 -24.65 -25.62
CA VAL A 328 -39.03 -24.78 -25.53
C VAL A 328 -39.57 -25.55 -26.75
N THR A 329 -40.17 -26.71 -26.48
CA THR A 329 -40.76 -27.63 -27.48
C THR A 329 -42.26 -27.42 -27.69
N SER A 330 -43.01 -27.03 -26.64
CA SER A 330 -44.41 -26.61 -26.75
C SER A 330 -44.75 -25.56 -25.70
N TRP A 331 -45.69 -24.67 -26.01
CA TRP A 331 -46.14 -23.59 -25.14
C TRP A 331 -47.65 -23.44 -25.20
N ALA A 332 -48.29 -23.40 -24.04
CA ALA A 332 -49.71 -23.13 -23.85
C ALA A 332 -49.90 -22.35 -22.55
N ASP A 333 -51.06 -21.71 -22.37
CA ASP A 333 -51.32 -20.83 -21.23
C ASP A 333 -51.16 -21.51 -19.86
N THR A 334 -51.39 -22.82 -19.81
CA THR A 334 -51.31 -23.62 -18.58
C THR A 334 -50.16 -24.64 -18.57
N LYS A 335 -49.39 -24.77 -19.67
CA LYS A 335 -48.41 -25.83 -19.83
C LYS A 335 -47.27 -25.45 -20.78
N ILE A 336 -46.03 -25.61 -20.33
CA ILE A 336 -44.82 -25.42 -21.14
C ILE A 336 -44.01 -26.71 -21.13
N ALA A 337 -43.61 -27.23 -22.29
CA ALA A 337 -42.66 -28.34 -22.39
C ALA A 337 -41.32 -27.80 -22.89
N VAL A 338 -40.26 -28.00 -22.11
CA VAL A 338 -38.94 -27.42 -22.35
C VAL A 338 -37.85 -28.47 -22.12
N ARG A 339 -36.84 -28.50 -22.99
CA ARG A 339 -35.61 -29.26 -22.76
C ARG A 339 -34.64 -28.42 -21.94
N ILE A 340 -34.11 -29.03 -20.88
CA ILE A 340 -33.14 -28.41 -19.99
C ILE A 340 -31.84 -28.15 -20.75
N ALA A 341 -31.27 -26.96 -20.58
CA ALA A 341 -30.01 -26.60 -21.22
C ALA A 341 -28.82 -27.41 -20.68
N ALA A 342 -27.75 -27.52 -21.46
CA ALA A 342 -26.58 -28.36 -21.15
C ALA A 342 -25.84 -27.96 -19.85
N ASP A 343 -25.88 -26.67 -19.54
CA ASP A 343 -25.19 -25.97 -18.45
C ASP A 343 -26.13 -25.60 -17.30
N ALA A 344 -27.37 -26.08 -17.31
CA ALA A 344 -28.31 -25.83 -16.23
C ALA A 344 -27.82 -26.49 -14.92
N ILE A 345 -27.83 -25.69 -13.86
CA ILE A 345 -27.56 -26.12 -12.48
C ILE A 345 -28.86 -26.09 -11.67
N PRO A 346 -28.91 -26.74 -10.49
CA PRO A 346 -30.06 -26.62 -9.61
C PRO A 346 -30.31 -25.15 -9.19
N GLY A 347 -31.56 -24.72 -9.19
CA GLY A 347 -31.95 -23.35 -8.89
C GLY A 347 -33.35 -22.99 -9.38
N ASP A 348 -33.63 -21.69 -9.48
CA ASP A 348 -34.94 -21.20 -9.91
C ASP A 348 -35.12 -21.28 -11.43
N ILE A 349 -36.37 -21.51 -11.85
CA ILE A 349 -36.78 -21.43 -13.25
C ILE A 349 -37.44 -20.07 -13.49
N GLN A 350 -36.96 -19.36 -14.50
CA GLN A 350 -37.55 -18.10 -14.92
C GLN A 350 -38.29 -18.30 -16.24
N VAL A 351 -39.53 -17.82 -16.29
CA VAL A 351 -40.38 -17.86 -17.47
C VAL A 351 -40.55 -16.45 -18.01
N GLU A 352 -40.06 -16.24 -19.22
CA GLU A 352 -40.23 -15.02 -19.99
C GLU A 352 -41.49 -15.18 -20.87
N ALA A 353 -42.67 -15.03 -20.26
CA ALA A 353 -43.95 -15.14 -20.96
C ALA A 353 -44.33 -13.81 -21.65
N LEU A 354 -44.73 -13.86 -22.92
CA LEU A 354 -45.04 -12.65 -23.69
C LEU A 354 -46.49 -12.19 -23.44
N ALA A 355 -46.66 -10.92 -23.06
CA ALA A 355 -47.95 -10.25 -23.00
C ALA A 355 -48.39 -9.79 -24.40
N GLY A 356 -47.47 -9.16 -25.14
CA GLY A 356 -47.70 -8.66 -26.50
C GLY A 356 -46.43 -8.06 -27.12
N MET A 357 -46.56 -7.49 -28.30
CA MET A 357 -45.50 -6.71 -28.95
C MET A 357 -46.03 -5.29 -29.14
N VAL A 358 -45.20 -4.29 -28.87
CA VAL A 358 -45.52 -2.87 -29.11
C VAL A 358 -44.57 -2.32 -30.14
N ARG A 359 -45.12 -1.69 -31.19
CA ARG A 359 -44.29 -1.07 -32.22
C ARG A 359 -43.76 0.28 -31.73
N MET A 360 -42.44 0.40 -31.64
CA MET A 360 -41.72 1.60 -31.21
C MET A 360 -41.60 2.63 -32.35
N CYS A 361 -41.26 3.87 -31.99
CA CYS A 361 -40.86 4.91 -32.94
C CYS A 361 -39.60 4.46 -33.68
N GLY A 362 -39.66 4.36 -35.01
CA GLY A 362 -38.63 3.73 -35.83
C GLY A 362 -39.09 2.41 -36.47
N GLY A 363 -40.19 1.84 -35.97
CA GLY A 363 -40.88 0.72 -36.60
C GLY A 363 -40.50 -0.67 -36.08
N ASP A 364 -39.59 -0.76 -35.12
CA ASP A 364 -39.21 -1.99 -34.43
C ASP A 364 -40.29 -2.44 -33.44
N ASP A 365 -40.47 -3.75 -33.27
CA ASP A 365 -41.40 -4.32 -32.30
C ASP A 365 -40.67 -4.64 -30.99
N PHE A 366 -41.20 -4.12 -29.88
CA PHE A 366 -40.70 -4.33 -28.53
C PHE A 366 -41.55 -5.37 -27.78
N PRO A 367 -40.97 -6.45 -27.23
CA PRO A 367 -41.71 -7.46 -26.48
C PRO A 367 -42.10 -6.94 -25.09
N VAL A 368 -43.40 -6.98 -24.78
CA VAL A 368 -43.92 -6.70 -23.44
C VAL A 368 -44.05 -8.02 -22.70
N MET A 369 -43.33 -8.16 -21.59
CA MET A 369 -43.27 -9.39 -20.80
C MET A 369 -44.33 -9.37 -19.69
N ARG A 370 -44.87 -10.56 -19.39
CA ARG A 370 -45.78 -10.77 -18.26
C ARG A 370 -44.96 -10.86 -16.97
N ALA A 371 -45.43 -10.20 -15.91
CA ALA A 371 -44.92 -10.45 -14.57
C ALA A 371 -45.36 -11.85 -14.11
N GLY A 372 -44.54 -12.52 -13.31
CA GLY A 372 -44.90 -13.82 -12.78
C GLY A 372 -43.94 -14.36 -11.74
N SER A 373 -44.28 -15.53 -11.19
CA SER A 373 -43.50 -16.20 -10.16
C SER A 373 -43.44 -17.72 -10.38
N SER A 374 -42.32 -18.33 -10.02
CA SER A 374 -42.18 -19.78 -9.96
C SER A 374 -42.21 -20.23 -8.50
N LEU A 375 -43.14 -21.12 -8.15
CA LEU A 375 -43.16 -21.78 -6.84
C LEU A 375 -42.39 -23.11 -6.84
N VAL A 376 -41.86 -23.52 -7.99
CA VAL A 376 -41.13 -24.76 -8.15
C VAL A 376 -39.63 -24.51 -8.16
N ASP A 377 -38.93 -25.39 -7.46
CA ASP A 377 -37.48 -25.45 -7.37
C ASP A 377 -36.96 -26.53 -8.33
N PHE A 378 -36.07 -26.16 -9.24
CA PHE A 378 -35.42 -27.12 -10.12
C PHE A 378 -34.19 -27.67 -9.42
N ARG A 379 -34.25 -28.96 -9.06
CA ARG A 379 -33.18 -29.65 -8.33
C ARG A 379 -32.26 -30.48 -9.24
N GLY A 380 -32.59 -30.57 -10.52
CA GLY A 380 -31.78 -31.25 -11.53
C GLY A 380 -30.60 -30.39 -11.96
N GLY A 381 -29.83 -30.89 -12.92
CA GLY A 381 -28.64 -30.19 -13.39
C GLY A 381 -27.35 -30.70 -12.76
N LYS A 382 -26.23 -30.29 -13.35
CA LYS A 382 -24.91 -30.61 -12.83
C LYS A 382 -24.67 -29.76 -11.56
N PRO A 383 -24.17 -30.33 -10.46
CA PRO A 383 -23.85 -29.53 -9.28
C PRO A 383 -22.72 -28.54 -9.59
N GLU A 384 -22.69 -27.44 -8.85
CA GLU A 384 -21.65 -26.41 -8.92
C GLU A 384 -20.97 -26.24 -7.56
N ILE A 385 -19.66 -25.98 -7.56
CA ILE A 385 -18.91 -25.49 -6.41
C ILE A 385 -18.70 -23.98 -6.61
N ILE A 386 -19.46 -23.20 -5.86
CA ILE A 386 -19.56 -21.73 -5.94
C ILE A 386 -18.42 -21.07 -5.16
N VAL A 387 -18.15 -21.56 -3.95
CA VAL A 387 -17.04 -21.12 -3.09
C VAL A 387 -16.25 -22.33 -2.66
N PHE A 388 -14.93 -22.30 -2.83
CA PHE A 388 -14.05 -23.31 -2.26
C PHE A 388 -12.66 -22.74 -2.02
N GLY A 389 -12.33 -22.56 -0.75
CA GLY A 389 -11.05 -21.98 -0.36
C GLY A 389 -10.90 -21.92 1.15
N LEU A 390 -9.75 -21.40 1.59
CA LEU A 390 -9.56 -21.05 2.99
C LEU A 390 -10.51 -19.91 3.37
N HIS A 391 -11.01 -19.96 4.60
CA HIS A 391 -11.76 -18.84 5.15
C HIS A 391 -10.93 -17.56 5.04
N TRP A 392 -11.56 -16.43 4.73
CA TRP A 392 -10.87 -15.17 4.39
C TRP A 392 -9.87 -14.66 5.45
N SER A 393 -9.98 -15.09 6.71
CA SER A 393 -9.03 -14.76 7.77
C SER A 393 -7.82 -15.71 7.86
N THR A 394 -7.83 -16.82 7.12
CA THR A 394 -6.77 -17.84 7.15
C THR A 394 -5.77 -17.56 6.03
N PRO A 395 -4.49 -17.29 6.36
CA PRO A 395 -3.47 -17.10 5.34
C PRO A 395 -3.21 -18.40 4.57
N PRO A 396 -2.75 -18.32 3.31
CA PRO A 396 -2.41 -19.50 2.48
C PRO A 396 -1.24 -20.33 3.02
N HIS A 397 -0.51 -19.81 4.03
CA HIS A 397 0.53 -20.51 4.75
C HIS A 397 0.25 -20.51 6.26
N VAL A 398 0.26 -21.69 6.88
CA VAL A 398 -0.11 -21.88 8.29
C VAL A 398 0.92 -22.75 9.02
N ASP A 399 1.10 -22.49 10.31
CA ASP A 399 2.02 -23.26 11.15
C ASP A 399 1.51 -24.69 11.39
N PHE A 400 2.43 -25.59 11.74
CA PHE A 400 2.11 -26.97 12.14
C PHE A 400 1.15 -27.01 13.32
N GLY A 401 0.21 -27.97 13.31
CA GLY A 401 -0.78 -28.13 14.38
C GLY A 401 -1.83 -27.02 14.47
N THR A 402 -1.85 -26.06 13.54
CA THR A 402 -2.84 -24.98 13.49
C THR A 402 -4.18 -25.52 12.99
N THR A 403 -5.28 -25.13 13.63
CA THR A 403 -6.63 -25.37 13.10
C THR A 403 -6.96 -24.33 12.05
N ILE A 404 -7.23 -24.76 10.83
CA ILE A 404 -7.70 -23.91 9.73
C ILE A 404 -9.19 -24.13 9.48
N THR A 405 -9.79 -23.15 8.81
CA THR A 405 -11.18 -23.19 8.38
C THR A 405 -11.25 -23.14 6.85
N ILE A 406 -12.03 -24.03 6.26
CA ILE A 406 -12.27 -24.14 4.82
C ILE A 406 -13.74 -23.81 4.57
N ASP A 407 -13.98 -22.81 3.74
CA ASP A 407 -15.33 -22.46 3.30
C ASP A 407 -15.65 -23.18 2.00
N LEU A 408 -16.81 -23.84 1.99
CA LEU A 408 -17.35 -24.56 0.86
C LEU A 408 -18.80 -24.13 0.64
N ALA A 409 -19.11 -23.63 -0.55
CA ALA A 409 -20.48 -23.40 -0.97
C ALA A 409 -20.71 -24.14 -2.28
N THR A 410 -21.72 -25.00 -2.31
CA THR A 410 -22.18 -25.67 -3.52
C THR A 410 -23.61 -25.28 -3.83
N THR A 411 -24.13 -25.72 -4.97
CA THR A 411 -25.58 -25.70 -5.19
C THR A 411 -26.29 -26.43 -4.06
N THR A 412 -27.44 -25.92 -3.63
CA THR A 412 -28.23 -26.49 -2.52
C THR A 412 -29.07 -27.67 -3.03
N GLY A 413 -29.02 -28.81 -2.34
CA GLY A 413 -29.79 -29.99 -2.74
C GLY A 413 -29.51 -31.20 -1.84
N ASP A 414 -30.56 -31.92 -1.46
CA ASP A 414 -30.46 -33.15 -0.65
C ASP A 414 -29.95 -34.36 -1.46
N ASP A 415 -29.94 -34.25 -2.78
CA ASP A 415 -29.44 -35.20 -3.76
C ASP A 415 -28.05 -34.85 -4.32
N ILE A 416 -27.42 -33.83 -3.76
CA ILE A 416 -26.03 -33.46 -4.07
C ILE A 416 -25.16 -33.98 -2.94
N ASP A 417 -24.26 -34.91 -3.28
CA ASP A 417 -23.25 -35.45 -2.38
C ASP A 417 -21.94 -34.67 -2.56
N VAL A 418 -21.39 -34.19 -1.46
CA VAL A 418 -20.21 -33.33 -1.47
C VAL A 418 -19.12 -33.95 -0.59
N ASP A 419 -17.94 -34.11 -1.19
CA ASP A 419 -16.75 -34.64 -0.55
C ASP A 419 -15.63 -33.57 -0.54
N VAL A 420 -14.94 -33.43 0.59
CA VAL A 420 -13.68 -32.67 0.67
C VAL A 420 -12.55 -33.57 1.16
N LYS A 421 -11.46 -33.64 0.39
CA LYS A 421 -10.28 -34.46 0.67
C LYS A 421 -9.05 -33.59 0.82
N ILE A 422 -8.23 -33.90 1.83
CA ILE A 422 -6.95 -33.21 2.07
C ILE A 422 -5.84 -34.23 1.90
N TRP A 423 -4.88 -33.92 1.04
CA TRP A 423 -3.79 -34.82 0.65
C TRP A 423 -2.41 -34.23 0.96
N ASN A 424 -1.47 -35.09 1.31
CA ASN A 424 -0.04 -34.81 1.26
C ASN A 424 0.62 -35.82 0.30
N GLY A 425 0.97 -35.36 -0.91
CA GLY A 425 1.40 -36.25 -1.97
C GLY A 425 0.33 -37.31 -2.28
N ALA A 426 0.68 -38.60 -2.11
CA ALA A 426 -0.24 -39.71 -2.31
C ALA A 426 -1.06 -40.11 -1.06
N VAL A 427 -0.78 -39.51 0.11
CA VAL A 427 -1.43 -39.87 1.38
C VAL A 427 -2.62 -38.96 1.65
N GLN A 428 -3.81 -39.54 1.81
CA GLN A 428 -5.00 -38.80 2.26
C GLN A 428 -4.92 -38.55 3.77
N LEU A 429 -4.92 -37.28 4.18
CA LEU A 429 -4.83 -36.88 5.57
C LEU A 429 -6.21 -36.68 6.22
N ALA A 430 -7.21 -36.23 5.45
CA ALA A 430 -8.58 -36.06 5.93
C ALA A 430 -9.60 -36.27 4.80
N HIS A 431 -10.80 -36.68 5.20
CA HIS A 431 -11.98 -36.82 4.34
C HIS A 431 -13.19 -36.27 5.09
N PHE A 432 -13.88 -35.31 4.48
CA PHE A 432 -15.19 -34.85 4.91
C PHE A 432 -16.20 -35.33 3.88
N ASP A 433 -16.96 -36.37 4.22
CA ASP A 433 -17.96 -37.01 3.35
C ASP A 433 -19.38 -36.84 3.90
N GLY A 434 -20.37 -37.20 3.08
CA GLY A 434 -21.79 -37.11 3.43
C GLY A 434 -22.29 -35.67 3.63
N LEU A 435 -21.58 -34.69 3.07
CA LEU A 435 -22.03 -33.31 3.08
C LEU A 435 -23.11 -33.14 2.00
N VAL A 436 -24.30 -32.71 2.40
CA VAL A 436 -25.37 -32.37 1.44
C VAL A 436 -25.06 -31.07 0.72
N GLY A 437 -25.57 -30.86 -0.50
CA GLY A 437 -25.37 -29.62 -1.23
C GLY A 437 -25.82 -28.38 -0.42
N GLY A 438 -24.96 -27.37 -0.31
CA GLY A 438 -25.22 -26.15 0.46
C GLY A 438 -23.95 -25.42 0.89
N PHE A 439 -24.05 -24.64 1.97
CA PHE A 439 -22.92 -23.93 2.57
C PHE A 439 -22.38 -24.70 3.77
N HIS A 440 -21.07 -24.93 3.79
CA HIS A 440 -20.35 -25.63 4.83
C HIS A 440 -19.09 -24.85 5.24
N THR A 441 -18.80 -24.91 6.53
CA THR A 441 -17.55 -24.41 7.11
C THR A 441 -16.86 -25.58 7.77
N LEU A 442 -15.79 -26.08 7.15
CA LEU A 442 -15.06 -27.26 7.60
C LEU A 442 -13.85 -26.81 8.42
N THR A 443 -13.51 -27.57 9.47
CA THR A 443 -12.31 -27.31 10.27
C THR A 443 -11.33 -28.45 10.11
N TYR A 444 -10.05 -28.12 9.92
CA TYR A 444 -8.98 -29.10 9.77
C TYR A 444 -7.77 -28.67 10.59
N LYS A 445 -7.25 -29.57 11.44
CA LYS A 445 -6.01 -29.35 12.18
C LYS A 445 -4.84 -29.82 11.34
N THR A 446 -3.92 -28.91 11.00
CA THR A 446 -2.76 -29.26 10.19
C THR A 446 -1.84 -30.25 10.90
N PRO A 447 -1.06 -31.04 10.15
CA PRO A 447 -0.14 -32.00 10.74
C PRO A 447 0.90 -31.33 11.66
N THR A 448 1.35 -32.04 12.69
CA THR A 448 2.31 -31.54 13.70
C THR A 448 3.78 -31.86 13.37
N ASN A 449 4.03 -32.59 12.30
CA ASN A 449 5.37 -32.96 11.84
C ASN A 449 6.14 -31.74 11.33
N ALA A 450 7.38 -31.57 11.77
CA ALA A 450 8.22 -30.39 11.54
C ALA A 450 8.81 -30.29 10.11
N VAL A 451 8.15 -30.83 9.10
CA VAL A 451 8.60 -30.78 7.70
C VAL A 451 7.59 -29.98 6.91
N ASN A 452 8.03 -28.98 6.16
CA ASN A 452 7.15 -28.18 5.31
C ASN A 452 6.41 -29.07 4.31
N MET A 453 5.11 -28.85 4.17
CA MET A 453 4.21 -29.64 3.35
C MET A 453 3.41 -28.71 2.43
N LEU A 454 3.16 -29.17 1.22
CA LEU A 454 2.15 -28.58 0.34
C LEU A 454 0.96 -29.52 0.30
N LEU A 455 -0.09 -29.17 1.05
CA LEU A 455 -1.31 -29.95 1.10
C LEU A 455 -2.18 -29.61 -0.11
N ARG A 456 -2.70 -30.63 -0.77
CA ARG A 456 -3.69 -30.47 -1.85
C ARG A 456 -5.07 -30.70 -1.27
N VAL A 457 -5.94 -29.69 -1.36
CA VAL A 457 -7.30 -29.71 -0.83
C VAL A 457 -8.25 -29.78 -2.01
N GLU A 458 -9.03 -30.85 -2.11
CA GLU A 458 -9.93 -31.16 -3.22
C GLU A 458 -11.38 -31.17 -2.74
N ALA A 459 -12.29 -30.58 -3.51
CA ALA A 459 -13.72 -30.71 -3.31
C ALA A 459 -14.36 -31.32 -4.55
N THR A 460 -15.25 -32.29 -4.34
CA THR A 460 -16.10 -32.88 -5.37
C THR A 460 -17.54 -32.70 -4.96
N ALA A 461 -18.39 -32.20 -5.86
CA ALA A 461 -19.84 -32.24 -5.70
C ALA A 461 -20.44 -33.11 -6.80
N ALA A 462 -21.29 -34.06 -6.46
CA ALA A 462 -21.86 -35.05 -7.36
C ALA A 462 -23.37 -35.16 -7.20
N SER A 463 -24.07 -35.35 -8.32
CA SER A 463 -25.50 -35.69 -8.35
C SER A 463 -25.75 -36.77 -9.41
N ALA A 464 -27.00 -37.19 -9.58
CA ALA A 464 -27.39 -38.10 -10.67
C ALA A 464 -27.08 -37.53 -12.08
N CYS A 465 -26.86 -36.21 -12.19
CA CYS A 465 -26.61 -35.53 -13.45
C CYS A 465 -25.13 -35.24 -13.74
N GLY A 466 -24.22 -35.64 -12.84
CA GLY A 466 -22.77 -35.53 -13.04
C GLY A 466 -22.05 -35.00 -11.81
N SER A 467 -20.74 -34.77 -11.95
CA SER A 467 -19.89 -34.25 -10.87
C SER A 467 -19.01 -33.08 -11.32
N VAL A 468 -18.69 -32.21 -10.36
CA VAL A 468 -17.75 -31.09 -10.51
C VAL A 468 -16.63 -31.23 -9.48
N HIS A 469 -15.42 -30.84 -9.86
CA HIS A 469 -14.23 -30.94 -9.04
C HIS A 469 -13.50 -29.60 -8.98
N ARG A 470 -13.05 -29.18 -7.79
CA ARG A 470 -12.20 -28.02 -7.56
C ARG A 470 -11.06 -28.40 -6.61
N GLN A 471 -9.91 -27.74 -6.73
CA GLN A 471 -8.78 -27.93 -5.83
C GLN A 471 -8.05 -26.62 -5.56
N PHE A 472 -7.44 -26.51 -4.38
CA PHE A 472 -6.44 -25.50 -4.06
C PHE A 472 -5.28 -26.12 -3.25
N PHE A 473 -4.20 -25.37 -3.08
CA PHE A 473 -3.04 -25.81 -2.31
C PHE A 473 -2.89 -24.99 -1.03
N LEU A 474 -2.54 -25.65 0.05
CA LEU A 474 -2.29 -25.07 1.37
C LEU A 474 -0.86 -25.37 1.77
N SER A 475 -0.06 -24.35 2.03
CA SER A 475 1.30 -24.54 2.54
C SER A 475 1.26 -24.66 4.06
N VAL A 476 1.77 -25.77 4.60
CA VAL A 476 1.90 -25.99 6.04
C VAL A 476 3.37 -26.02 6.39
N GLY A 477 3.79 -25.11 7.26
CA GLY A 477 5.20 -24.95 7.60
C GLY A 477 5.38 -23.98 8.75
N LYS A 478 6.48 -24.09 9.49
CA LYS A 478 6.85 -23.03 10.42
C LYS A 478 7.23 -21.81 9.59
N LYS A 479 6.59 -20.66 9.83
CA LYS A 479 6.97 -19.42 9.14
C LYS A 479 8.48 -19.19 9.29
N PRO A 480 9.22 -19.01 8.18
CA PRO A 480 10.64 -18.68 8.20
C PRO A 480 10.84 -17.21 8.57
N LEU A 481 10.21 -16.75 9.65
CA LEU A 481 10.36 -15.38 10.13
C LEU A 481 11.70 -15.30 10.89
N PRO A 482 12.70 -14.58 10.36
CA PRO A 482 13.95 -14.40 11.09
C PRO A 482 13.71 -13.56 12.34
N THR A 483 14.66 -13.62 13.27
CA THR A 483 14.71 -12.70 14.41
C THR A 483 15.92 -11.79 14.27
N ILE A 484 15.73 -10.47 14.34
CA ILE A 484 16.84 -9.52 14.49
C ILE A 484 17.25 -9.55 15.95
N GLU A 485 18.47 -10.01 16.22
CA GLU A 485 18.97 -10.11 17.59
C GLU A 485 19.68 -8.84 18.03
N ARG A 486 20.40 -8.22 17.10
CA ARG A 486 21.21 -7.04 17.38
C ARG A 486 21.43 -6.22 16.12
N ILE A 487 21.51 -4.91 16.31
CA ILE A 487 21.92 -3.93 15.30
C ILE A 487 23.12 -3.19 15.90
N ALA A 488 24.24 -3.13 15.18
CA ALA A 488 25.48 -2.51 15.66
C ALA A 488 26.05 -1.54 14.62
N PHE A 489 26.53 -0.38 15.07
CA PHE A 489 27.15 0.66 14.23
C PHE A 489 28.68 0.57 14.33
N VAL A 490 29.37 -0.13 13.44
CA VAL A 490 30.80 -0.45 13.53
C VAL A 490 31.69 0.58 12.86
N GLN A 491 32.72 1.05 13.57
CA GLN A 491 33.84 1.86 13.04
C GLN A 491 35.16 1.25 13.49
N ALA A 492 36.00 0.77 12.57
CA ALA A 492 37.28 0.09 12.80
C ALA A 492 37.27 -1.15 13.71
N ILE A 493 36.87 -0.99 14.98
CA ILE A 493 36.76 -2.04 15.98
C ILE A 493 35.41 -1.91 16.71
N GLN A 494 34.76 -3.05 16.98
CA GLN A 494 33.69 -3.14 17.96
C GLN A 494 33.72 -4.40 18.80
N TYR A 495 33.21 -4.28 20.03
CA TYR A 495 32.78 -5.41 20.84
C TYR A 495 31.49 -6.00 20.26
N PRO A 496 31.49 -7.27 19.87
CA PRO A 496 30.30 -8.02 19.54
C PRO A 496 30.21 -9.17 20.53
N SER A 497 30.40 -8.94 21.83
CA SER A 497 29.98 -9.93 22.80
C SER A 497 28.46 -10.14 22.60
N LEU A 498 28.17 -11.15 21.80
CA LEU A 498 26.90 -11.83 21.67
C LEU A 498 26.62 -12.39 23.07
N PRO A 499 25.36 -12.34 23.50
CA PRO A 499 24.95 -11.91 24.82
C PRO A 499 25.66 -12.69 25.94
N THR A 500 26.76 -12.14 26.44
CA THR A 500 27.16 -12.31 27.83
C THR A 500 26.66 -11.08 28.55
N ASP A 501 25.57 -11.23 29.30
CA ASP A 501 25.05 -10.22 30.22
C ASP A 501 26.18 -9.79 31.18
N PRO A 502 26.50 -8.49 31.35
CA PRO A 502 25.79 -7.30 30.87
C PRO A 502 26.15 -6.84 29.44
N PRO A 503 25.23 -6.14 28.74
CA PRO A 503 25.52 -5.51 27.46
C PRO A 503 26.69 -4.54 27.63
N GLN A 504 27.86 -4.88 27.09
CA GLN A 504 28.99 -3.97 27.07
C GLN A 504 28.60 -2.70 26.31
N THR A 505 28.98 -1.56 26.87
CA THR A 505 28.68 -0.22 26.37
C THR A 505 29.04 -0.13 24.89
N ALA A 506 28.12 0.36 24.07
CA ALA A 506 28.41 0.65 22.66
C ALA A 506 29.65 1.55 22.59
N LEU A 507 30.65 1.14 21.80
CA LEU A 507 31.80 1.99 21.50
C LEU A 507 31.31 3.35 21.00
N THR A 508 31.95 4.41 21.47
CA THR A 508 31.65 5.75 21.00
C THR A 508 31.99 5.83 19.52
N VAL A 509 31.02 6.23 18.71
CA VAL A 509 31.16 6.38 17.26
C VAL A 509 31.39 7.84 16.89
N VAL A 510 32.18 8.06 15.84
CA VAL A 510 32.69 9.36 15.40
C VAL A 510 31.94 9.88 14.18
N GLU A 511 31.56 11.15 14.19
CA GLU A 511 30.88 11.77 13.06
C GLU A 511 31.70 11.71 11.77
N LYS A 512 31.01 11.70 10.61
CA LYS A 512 31.66 11.80 9.29
C LYS A 512 32.77 10.79 9.04
N ARG A 513 32.67 9.63 9.67
CA ARG A 513 33.53 8.50 9.42
C ARG A 513 32.76 7.37 8.78
N ARG A 514 33.42 6.66 7.85
CA ARG A 514 32.88 5.44 7.25
C ARG A 514 32.45 4.50 8.38
N THR A 515 31.23 4.02 8.30
CA THR A 515 30.61 3.20 9.36
C THR A 515 29.84 2.07 8.69
N LEU A 516 29.96 0.87 9.23
CA LEU A 516 29.20 -0.29 8.80
C LEU A 516 28.06 -0.54 9.80
N LEU A 517 26.81 -0.58 9.33
CA LEU A 517 25.72 -1.09 10.16
C LEU A 517 25.68 -2.62 9.99
N ARG A 518 25.90 -3.36 11.07
CA ARG A 518 25.80 -4.82 11.08
C ARG A 518 24.52 -5.24 11.78
N VAL A 519 23.70 -6.02 11.09
CA VAL A 519 22.43 -6.55 11.61
C VAL A 519 22.57 -8.06 11.77
N TYR A 520 22.61 -8.52 13.01
CA TYR A 520 22.71 -9.93 13.35
C TYR A 520 21.32 -10.56 13.28
N VAL A 521 21.18 -11.54 12.39
CA VAL A 521 19.92 -12.19 12.08
C VAL A 521 20.02 -13.67 12.40
N ARG A 522 19.14 -14.15 13.28
CA ARG A 522 19.01 -15.57 13.61
C ARG A 522 17.90 -16.21 12.80
N SER A 523 18.21 -17.37 12.24
CA SER A 523 17.24 -18.27 11.62
C SER A 523 16.36 -18.89 12.69
N PRO A 524 15.03 -18.97 12.50
CA PRO A 524 14.13 -19.63 13.45
C PRO A 524 14.28 -21.17 13.42
N PHE A 525 15.16 -21.71 12.58
CA PHE A 525 15.37 -23.13 12.36
C PHE A 525 16.68 -23.57 13.01
N THR A 526 16.62 -24.61 13.85
CA THR A 526 17.80 -25.19 14.51
C THR A 526 18.45 -26.32 13.70
N ALA A 527 17.70 -26.97 12.80
CA ALA A 527 18.20 -27.95 11.83
C ALA A 527 17.10 -28.28 10.78
N GLY A 528 17.50 -28.81 9.62
CA GLY A 528 16.63 -29.67 8.79
C GLY A 528 15.64 -29.00 7.83
N LEU A 529 15.49 -27.67 7.83
CA LEU A 529 14.72 -26.94 6.83
C LEU A 529 15.66 -26.09 5.98
N ALA A 530 15.67 -26.31 4.67
CA ALA A 530 16.52 -25.60 3.72
C ALA A 530 15.73 -24.46 3.07
N TYR A 531 15.81 -23.26 3.65
CA TYR A 531 15.43 -22.01 2.98
C TYR A 531 16.65 -21.25 2.44
N GLY A 532 17.82 -21.88 2.51
CA GLY A 532 19.08 -21.44 1.94
C GLY A 532 19.84 -22.63 1.35
N SER A 533 21.13 -22.44 1.08
CA SER A 533 22.00 -23.47 0.48
C SER A 533 22.23 -24.66 1.41
N ASN A 534 22.17 -24.47 2.73
CA ASN A 534 22.36 -25.52 3.73
C ASN A 534 21.14 -25.69 4.67
N PRO A 535 20.94 -26.87 5.28
CA PRO A 535 19.90 -27.09 6.29
C PRO A 535 20.07 -26.17 7.51
N GLY A 536 18.98 -25.51 7.93
CA GLY A 536 18.98 -24.59 9.07
C GLY A 536 19.33 -23.15 8.69
N GLU A 537 19.88 -22.92 7.50
CA GLU A 537 20.11 -21.59 6.97
C GLU A 537 18.83 -21.00 6.37
N LEU A 538 18.68 -19.69 6.56
CA LEU A 538 17.62 -18.88 5.97
C LEU A 538 18.26 -17.75 5.18
N ALA A 539 18.16 -17.80 3.85
CA ALA A 539 18.65 -16.70 3.03
C ALA A 539 17.76 -15.45 3.26
N VAL A 540 18.33 -14.40 3.81
CA VAL A 540 17.67 -13.13 4.15
C VAL A 540 18.27 -11.97 3.35
N ASP A 541 17.46 -10.94 3.16
CA ASP A 541 17.85 -9.63 2.67
C ASP A 541 17.23 -8.58 3.61
N GLY A 542 17.69 -7.34 3.50
CA GLY A 542 17.25 -6.29 4.40
C GLY A 542 17.28 -4.90 3.78
N ARG A 543 16.52 -4.03 4.43
CA ARG A 543 16.50 -2.59 4.18
C ARG A 543 16.66 -1.87 5.50
N VAL A 544 17.39 -0.77 5.45
CA VAL A 544 17.57 0.15 6.55
C VAL A 544 16.97 1.49 6.16
N HIS A 545 16.12 2.04 7.02
CA HIS A 545 15.76 3.45 6.99
C HIS A 545 16.58 4.16 8.07
N LEU A 546 17.53 5.01 7.65
CA LEU A 546 18.25 5.86 8.59
C LEU A 546 17.51 7.18 8.75
N THR A 547 17.27 7.57 9.99
CA THR A 547 16.82 8.90 10.39
C THR A 547 17.97 9.62 11.07
N THR A 548 18.38 10.75 10.50
CA THR A 548 19.52 11.57 10.95
C THR A 548 19.09 13.02 11.13
N SER A 549 19.94 13.83 11.77
CA SER A 549 19.74 15.29 11.84
C SER A 549 19.72 15.96 10.45
N THR A 550 20.29 15.33 9.43
CA THR A 550 20.38 15.85 8.05
C THR A 550 19.29 15.34 7.11
N GLY A 551 18.36 14.50 7.61
CA GLY A 551 17.27 13.91 6.85
C GLY A 551 17.21 12.38 6.95
N GLN A 552 16.36 11.78 6.10
CA GLN A 552 16.16 10.33 6.03
C GLN A 552 16.74 9.74 4.75
N ILE A 553 17.34 8.56 4.85
CA ILE A 553 17.83 7.78 3.71
C ILE A 553 17.45 6.31 3.85
N THR A 554 17.31 5.65 2.70
CA THR A 554 16.98 4.22 2.64
C THR A 554 18.12 3.47 1.98
N LEU A 555 18.66 2.48 2.67
CA LEU A 555 19.77 1.64 2.23
C LEU A 555 19.30 0.20 2.06
N LYS A 556 19.89 -0.51 1.10
CA LYS A 556 19.76 -1.96 0.95
C LYS A 556 20.99 -2.63 1.54
N ALA A 557 20.85 -3.89 1.95
CA ALA A 557 22.00 -4.68 2.37
C ALA A 557 23.01 -4.80 1.22
N ASN A 558 24.30 -4.88 1.56
CA ASN A 558 25.38 -4.99 0.57
C ASN A 558 25.26 -6.29 -0.25
N ALA A 559 24.79 -7.36 0.39
CA ALA A 559 24.47 -8.64 -0.26
C ALA A 559 23.43 -9.40 0.59
N PRO A 560 22.66 -10.32 -0.04
CA PRO A 560 21.88 -11.31 0.70
C PRO A 560 22.78 -12.15 1.62
N PHE A 561 22.24 -12.56 2.76
CA PHE A 561 22.97 -13.26 3.81
C PHE A 561 22.25 -14.55 4.22
N ALA A 562 22.98 -15.60 4.57
CA ALA A 562 22.40 -16.86 5.06
C ALA A 562 22.33 -16.86 6.61
N ALA A 563 21.20 -16.44 7.17
CA ALA A 563 20.98 -16.45 8.62
C ALA A 563 21.11 -17.85 9.19
N GLN A 564 21.90 -17.99 10.24
CA GLN A 564 22.20 -19.26 10.91
C GLN A 564 21.39 -19.41 12.21
N SER A 565 21.29 -20.64 12.71
CA SER A 565 20.59 -20.96 13.97
C SER A 565 21.28 -20.40 15.21
N SER A 566 22.60 -20.22 15.13
CA SER A 566 23.44 -19.62 16.16
C SER A 566 23.99 -18.29 15.66
N THR A 567 24.12 -17.34 16.57
CA THR A 567 24.83 -16.10 16.33
C THR A 567 26.29 -16.40 16.00
N SER A 568 26.71 -16.12 14.77
CA SER A 568 28.12 -15.99 14.43
C SER A 568 28.42 -14.52 14.16
N VAL A 569 29.64 -14.10 14.49
CA VAL A 569 30.16 -12.78 14.15
C VAL A 569 30.33 -12.56 12.65
N ASP A 570 30.45 -13.65 11.90
CA ASP A 570 30.46 -13.67 10.43
C ASP A 570 29.03 -13.66 9.85
N ALA A 571 28.01 -13.81 10.71
CA ALA A 571 26.62 -14.00 10.32
C ALA A 571 25.77 -12.73 10.51
N ALA A 572 26.05 -11.69 9.70
CA ALA A 572 25.30 -10.43 9.73
C ALA A 572 24.96 -9.90 8.33
N LEU A 573 23.86 -9.15 8.23
CA LEU A 573 23.59 -8.26 7.10
C LEU A 573 24.34 -6.95 7.33
N ASP A 574 25.21 -6.62 6.39
CA ASP A 574 26.06 -5.44 6.46
C ASP A 574 25.55 -4.34 5.51
N PHE A 575 25.53 -3.11 6.01
CA PHE A 575 25.13 -1.91 5.27
C PHE A 575 26.22 -0.84 5.42
N ASP A 576 26.84 -0.42 4.31
CA ASP A 576 27.74 0.74 4.32
C ASP A 576 26.91 2.02 4.54
N LEU A 577 27.19 2.73 5.63
CA LEU A 577 26.50 3.97 5.95
C LEU A 577 27.26 5.17 5.34
N PRO A 578 26.55 6.13 4.71
CA PRO A 578 27.17 7.30 4.13
C PRO A 578 27.66 8.26 5.22
N ALA A 579 28.97 8.45 5.29
CA ALA A 579 29.64 9.17 6.36
C ALA A 579 29.09 10.59 6.58
N ASP A 580 28.76 11.32 5.50
CA ASP A 580 28.19 12.67 5.52
C ASP A 580 26.85 12.76 6.27
N ARG A 581 26.16 11.65 6.48
CA ARG A 581 24.88 11.56 7.19
C ARG A 581 25.01 11.20 8.66
N LEU A 582 26.19 10.78 9.10
CA LEU A 582 26.43 10.31 10.46
C LEU A 582 26.86 11.48 11.35
N VAL A 583 25.87 12.30 11.73
CA VAL A 583 26.04 13.51 12.55
C VAL A 583 24.99 13.54 13.66
N GLY A 584 25.44 13.68 14.91
CA GLY A 584 24.60 13.64 16.09
C GLY A 584 23.88 12.29 16.27
N THR A 585 22.61 12.36 16.67
CA THR A 585 21.82 11.14 16.91
C THR A 585 21.27 10.56 15.61
N VAL A 586 21.57 9.28 15.38
CA VAL A 586 21.15 8.52 14.20
C VAL A 586 20.34 7.32 14.67
N THR A 587 19.15 7.14 14.09
CA THR A 587 18.30 5.96 14.29
C THR A 587 18.28 5.14 13.01
N ALA A 588 18.50 3.84 13.13
CA ALA A 588 18.41 2.87 12.04
C ALA A 588 17.19 1.96 12.27
N ASP A 589 16.17 2.13 11.45
CA ASP A 589 15.01 1.24 11.40
C ASP A 589 15.27 0.16 10.36
N VAL A 590 15.54 -1.05 10.83
CA VAL A 590 15.90 -2.21 10.00
C VAL A 590 14.66 -3.04 9.75
N LYS A 591 14.44 -3.43 8.49
CA LYS A 591 13.47 -4.44 8.06
C LYS A 591 14.23 -5.58 7.39
N VAL A 592 14.07 -6.81 7.86
CA VAL A 592 14.70 -8.02 7.30
C VAL A 592 13.62 -8.99 6.84
N TRP A 593 13.81 -9.60 5.68
CA TRP A 593 12.89 -10.61 5.13
C TRP A 593 13.66 -11.76 4.45
N PRO A 594 13.08 -12.96 4.38
CA PRO A 594 13.66 -14.05 3.59
C PRO A 594 13.62 -13.77 2.08
N THR A 595 14.66 -14.16 1.36
CA THR A 595 14.76 -13.97 -0.10
C THR A 595 14.06 -15.06 -0.91
N ALA A 596 13.99 -16.28 -0.37
CA ALA A 596 13.44 -17.45 -1.04
C ALA A 596 11.97 -17.71 -0.67
N LEU A 597 11.13 -16.68 -0.69
CA LEU A 597 9.70 -16.85 -0.43
C LEU A 597 8.93 -17.14 -1.72
N PRO A 598 7.96 -18.07 -1.68
CA PRO A 598 6.97 -18.16 -2.74
C PRO A 598 6.30 -16.80 -2.93
N PRO A 599 6.01 -16.35 -4.17
CA PRO A 599 5.41 -15.03 -4.44
C PRO A 599 4.10 -14.74 -3.70
N GLU A 600 3.45 -15.79 -3.18
CA GLU A 600 2.09 -15.77 -2.63
C GLU A 600 2.02 -15.63 -1.11
N THR A 601 3.16 -15.57 -0.40
CA THR A 601 3.16 -15.72 1.07
C THR A 601 2.93 -14.43 1.88
N GLY A 602 2.89 -13.26 1.24
CA GLY A 602 2.75 -11.97 1.93
C GLY A 602 4.07 -11.45 2.53
N ASP A 603 4.01 -10.29 3.19
CA ASP A 603 5.17 -9.50 3.64
C ASP A 603 5.79 -10.12 4.92
N TRP A 604 6.54 -11.22 4.78
CA TRP A 604 7.23 -11.88 5.90
C TRP A 604 8.51 -11.14 6.25
N SER A 605 8.36 -10.09 7.04
CA SER A 605 9.47 -9.31 7.52
C SER A 605 9.44 -9.14 9.02
N VAL A 606 10.62 -9.13 9.62
CA VAL A 606 10.82 -8.65 10.99
C VAL A 606 11.44 -7.25 10.91
N SER A 607 11.04 -6.38 11.84
CA SER A 607 11.65 -5.06 11.98
C SER A 607 12.18 -4.87 13.39
N SER A 608 13.28 -4.12 13.50
CA SER A 608 13.86 -3.67 14.75
C SER A 608 14.55 -2.33 14.53
N SER A 609 14.80 -1.57 15.59
CA SER A 609 15.49 -0.29 15.49
C SER A 609 16.62 -0.19 16.50
N ALA A 610 17.65 0.58 16.14
CA ALA A 610 18.71 0.97 17.05
C ALA A 610 19.08 2.43 16.84
N THR A 611 19.40 3.10 17.93
CA THR A 611 19.79 4.50 17.94
C THR A 611 21.18 4.63 18.55
N THR A 612 22.03 5.44 17.93
CA THR A 612 23.35 5.81 18.48
C THR A 612 23.61 7.29 18.26
N THR A 613 24.50 7.87 19.07
CA THR A 613 24.94 9.26 18.92
C THR A 613 26.38 9.28 18.42
N PHE A 614 26.56 9.76 17.19
CA PHE A 614 27.86 10.07 16.62
C PHE A 614 28.39 11.34 17.25
N ARG A 615 29.62 11.28 17.79
CA ARG A 615 30.28 12.41 18.42
C ARG A 615 31.23 13.09 17.44
N PRO A 616 31.24 14.43 17.40
CA PRO A 616 32.29 15.12 16.67
C PRO A 616 33.63 14.76 17.32
N THR A 617 34.69 14.70 16.52
CA THR A 617 36.06 14.57 17.00
C THR A 617 36.85 15.79 16.57
N GLY A 618 37.93 16.09 17.28
CA GLY A 618 38.85 17.15 16.90
C GLY A 618 39.48 16.93 15.53
N SER A 619 40.11 18.00 15.03
CA SER A 619 40.95 17.94 13.83
C SER A 619 42.41 17.83 14.23
N LEU A 620 43.14 16.96 13.55
CA LEU A 620 44.58 16.79 13.71
C LEU A 620 45.30 17.46 12.55
N ILE A 621 46.31 18.25 12.87
CA ILE A 621 47.11 18.94 11.88
C ILE A 621 48.47 18.26 11.79
N PHE A 622 48.79 17.67 10.65
CA PHE A 622 50.09 17.02 10.41
C PHE A 622 51.02 17.92 9.62
N PHE A 623 52.27 18.02 10.09
CA PHE A 623 53.38 18.68 9.40
C PHE A 623 54.33 17.64 8.83
N PRO A 624 54.47 17.56 7.49
CA PRO A 624 55.35 16.60 6.85
C PRO A 624 56.81 17.01 6.94
N VAL A 625 57.65 16.08 7.39
CA VAL A 625 59.12 16.17 7.32
C VAL A 625 59.63 14.96 6.54
N PHE A 626 60.16 15.19 5.34
CA PHE A 626 60.71 14.12 4.49
C PHE A 626 62.19 13.94 4.78
N ILE A 627 62.58 12.76 5.26
CA ILE A 627 63.96 12.43 5.63
C ILE A 627 64.58 11.54 4.56
N ALA A 628 65.79 11.86 4.08
CA ALA A 628 66.60 10.97 3.25
C ALA A 628 67.60 10.20 4.12
N ASP A 629 68.02 9.02 3.68
CA ASP A 629 69.14 8.28 4.27
C ASP A 629 70.39 8.50 3.41
N ASP A 630 71.11 9.57 3.70
CA ASP A 630 72.28 10.01 2.94
C ASP A 630 73.49 9.08 3.09
N LEU A 631 73.54 8.26 4.15
CA LEU A 631 74.62 7.32 4.42
C LEU A 631 74.48 6.07 3.55
N VAL A 632 73.24 5.58 3.41
CA VAL A 632 72.90 4.42 2.57
C VAL A 632 72.56 4.84 1.13
N GLY A 633 72.39 6.14 0.88
CA GLY A 633 72.08 6.69 -0.44
C GLY A 633 70.62 6.50 -0.85
N THR A 634 69.70 6.41 0.11
CA THR A 634 68.26 6.21 -0.15
C THR A 634 67.54 7.56 -0.15
N PRO A 635 66.84 7.93 -1.25
CA PRO A 635 66.15 9.21 -1.33
C PRO A 635 65.00 9.32 -0.31
N ALA A 636 64.61 10.54 0.03
CA ALA A 636 63.47 10.77 0.90
C ALA A 636 62.14 10.28 0.27
N PRO A 637 61.15 9.90 1.09
CA PRO A 637 59.80 9.58 0.63
C PRO A 637 59.17 10.71 -0.20
N SER A 638 58.30 10.34 -1.14
CA SER A 638 57.53 11.32 -1.92
C SER A 638 56.31 11.83 -1.15
N THR A 639 55.70 12.91 -1.63
CA THR A 639 54.39 13.37 -1.11
C THR A 639 53.30 12.31 -1.27
N ALA A 640 53.38 11.47 -2.31
CA ALA A 640 52.43 10.38 -2.49
C ALA A 640 52.60 9.29 -1.42
N ASP A 641 53.85 8.95 -1.07
CA ASP A 641 54.14 8.00 0.03
C ASP A 641 53.62 8.53 1.37
N TRP A 642 53.76 9.83 1.59
CA TRP A 642 53.20 10.52 2.75
C TRP A 642 51.68 10.44 2.83
N VAL A 643 50.99 10.83 1.77
CA VAL A 643 49.52 10.80 1.69
C VAL A 643 49.04 9.37 1.94
N ASN A 644 49.63 8.39 1.27
CA ASN A 644 49.30 6.98 1.46
C ASN A 644 49.52 6.52 2.92
N GLY A 645 50.56 7.00 3.60
CA GLY A 645 50.79 6.70 5.01
C GLY A 645 49.71 7.28 5.92
N ILE A 646 49.50 8.60 5.82
CA ILE A 646 48.54 9.34 6.66
C ILE A 646 47.09 8.88 6.44
N ASP A 647 46.71 8.58 5.19
CA ASP A 647 45.35 8.18 4.83
C ASP A 647 44.93 6.83 5.42
N THR A 648 45.87 6.08 6.01
CA THR A 648 45.58 4.85 6.76
C THR A 648 45.24 5.09 8.23
N LEU A 649 45.48 6.29 8.77
CA LEU A 649 45.13 6.61 10.16
C LEU A 649 43.61 6.52 10.42
N PRO A 650 42.72 7.02 9.55
CA PRO A 650 41.28 6.85 9.70
C PRO A 650 40.79 5.40 9.66
N ASP A 651 41.62 4.44 9.27
CA ASP A 651 41.28 3.01 9.41
C ASP A 651 41.38 2.53 10.85
N ARG A 652 42.29 3.11 11.66
CA ARG A 652 42.62 2.63 13.02
C ARG A 652 42.23 3.62 14.13
N PHE A 653 42.01 4.90 13.82
CA PHE A 653 41.79 5.92 14.85
C PHE A 653 40.45 6.60 14.77
N PRO A 654 39.84 7.00 15.90
CA PRO A 654 38.59 7.75 15.99
C PRO A 654 38.68 9.15 15.38
N ILE A 655 38.88 9.23 14.06
CA ILE A 655 39.01 10.47 13.32
C ILE A 655 38.10 10.39 12.09
N SER A 656 37.37 11.47 11.82
CA SER A 656 36.57 11.59 10.59
C SER A 656 37.47 11.64 9.35
N GLN A 657 36.93 11.31 8.17
CA GLN A 657 37.73 11.35 6.92
C GLN A 657 38.27 12.75 6.60
N GLY A 658 37.59 13.81 7.06
CA GLY A 658 38.05 15.20 6.94
C GLY A 658 38.72 15.75 8.20
N GLY A 659 38.88 14.93 9.25
CA GLY A 659 39.46 15.34 10.53
C GLY A 659 40.99 15.39 10.50
N ILE A 660 41.61 14.88 9.44
CA ILE A 660 43.04 15.02 9.20
C ILE A 660 43.24 16.23 8.29
N LEU A 661 43.78 17.30 8.85
CA LEU A 661 44.18 18.47 8.11
C LEU A 661 45.67 18.36 7.79
N GLN A 662 45.97 18.11 6.52
CA GLN A 662 47.33 18.16 6.03
C GLN A 662 47.66 19.62 5.71
N THR A 663 48.71 20.16 6.31
CA THR A 663 49.20 21.46 5.86
C THR A 663 49.95 21.24 4.55
N SER A 664 49.41 21.77 3.45
CA SER A 664 50.20 21.95 2.24
C SER A 664 51.43 22.75 2.65
N PRO A 665 52.66 22.26 2.45
CA PRO A 665 53.84 22.91 2.96
C PRO A 665 53.87 24.37 2.46
N PRO A 666 53.72 25.40 3.33
CA PRO A 666 54.09 26.75 2.93
C PRO A 666 55.62 26.86 2.86
N PHE A 667 56.32 25.93 3.52
CA PHE A 667 57.74 25.73 3.38
C PHE A 667 57.99 24.82 2.19
N SER A 668 58.65 25.37 1.17
CA SER A 668 59.56 24.55 0.37
C SER A 668 60.63 24.00 1.33
N ALA A 669 60.27 23.02 2.16
CA ALA A 669 61.16 22.03 2.73
C ALA A 669 61.63 21.19 1.54
N THR A 670 62.38 21.87 0.67
CA THR A 670 63.48 21.28 -0.05
C THR A 670 64.25 20.62 1.06
N ILE A 671 64.02 19.31 1.19
CA ILE A 671 64.94 18.27 1.59
C ILE A 671 66.13 18.88 2.32
N PHE A 672 66.30 18.53 3.59
CA PHE A 672 67.51 18.84 4.36
C PHE A 672 68.72 18.10 3.76
N THR A 673 69.01 18.29 2.48
CA THR A 673 70.19 17.83 1.78
C THR A 673 71.34 18.69 2.28
N LYS A 674 72.12 18.09 3.17
CA LYS A 674 73.55 18.29 3.43
C LYS A 674 74.16 19.68 3.68
N SER A 675 73.55 20.83 3.39
CA SER A 675 74.37 22.06 3.32
C SER A 675 73.81 23.41 3.78
N GLN A 676 72.55 23.57 4.21
CA GLN A 676 72.05 24.93 4.54
C GLN A 676 71.50 25.14 5.95
N ASP A 677 71.00 24.11 6.63
CA ASP A 677 70.64 24.24 8.06
C ASP A 677 71.60 23.41 8.91
N ARG A 678 72.44 24.07 9.72
CA ARG A 678 73.41 23.42 10.62
C ARG A 678 72.76 22.62 11.75
N ARG A 679 71.43 22.69 11.89
CA ARG A 679 70.70 22.06 12.99
C ARG A 679 70.38 20.59 12.75
N LEU A 680 70.27 20.12 11.51
CA LEU A 680 70.03 18.72 11.19
C LEU A 680 71.33 18.03 10.78
N LYS A 681 71.79 17.06 11.57
CA LYS A 681 73.00 16.28 11.28
C LYS A 681 72.83 15.48 9.97
N PRO A 682 73.69 15.66 8.95
CA PRO A 682 73.56 15.01 7.64
C PRO A 682 74.14 13.59 7.58
N ASP A 683 74.68 13.08 8.69
CA ASP A 683 75.38 11.80 8.82
C ASP A 683 74.60 10.76 9.63
N ARG A 684 73.27 10.85 9.67
CA ARG A 684 72.45 9.87 10.39
C ARG A 684 72.48 8.52 9.68
N ASP A 685 72.83 7.50 10.44
CA ASP A 685 72.70 6.12 10.04
C ASP A 685 71.32 5.60 10.47
N LEU A 686 70.36 5.55 9.53
CA LEU A 686 69.00 5.07 9.82
C LEU A 686 68.93 3.53 9.93
N THR A 687 70.07 2.85 9.85
CA THR A 687 70.17 1.41 10.10
C THR A 687 70.38 1.07 11.57
N ILE A 688 70.64 2.07 12.43
CA ILE A 688 70.83 1.90 13.88
C ILE A 688 69.86 2.77 14.69
N ASP A 689 69.56 2.37 15.93
CA ASP A 689 68.61 3.07 16.81
C ASP A 689 69.00 4.55 17.07
N GLN A 690 70.30 4.84 17.16
CA GLN A 690 70.80 6.20 17.36
C GLN A 690 70.38 7.14 16.23
N GLY A 691 70.36 6.69 14.97
CA GLY A 691 69.96 7.53 13.85
C GLY A 691 68.48 7.92 13.92
N TRP A 692 67.62 7.02 14.41
CA TRP A 692 66.20 7.30 14.64
C TRP A 692 65.99 8.28 15.79
N SER A 693 66.70 8.10 16.91
CA SER A 693 66.67 9.05 18.02
C SER A 693 67.16 10.44 17.61
N ASP A 694 68.20 10.51 16.77
CA ASP A 694 68.72 11.77 16.22
C ASP A 694 67.70 12.45 15.30
N ILE A 695 66.96 11.71 14.45
CA ILE A 695 65.86 12.30 13.67
C ILE A 695 64.81 12.89 14.58
N LEU A 696 64.36 12.12 15.57
CA LEU A 696 63.28 12.55 16.43
C LEU A 696 63.67 13.80 17.23
N SER A 697 64.90 13.84 17.76
CA SER A 697 65.44 15.03 18.45
C SER A 697 65.38 16.26 17.54
N ASP A 698 65.81 16.14 16.30
CA ASP A 698 65.84 17.28 15.40
C ASP A 698 64.43 17.73 14.97
N VAL A 699 63.50 16.79 14.79
CA VAL A 699 62.08 17.10 14.55
C VAL A 699 61.49 17.81 15.77
N CYS A 700 61.83 17.37 16.97
CA CYS A 700 61.43 18.04 18.21
C CYS A 700 62.00 19.45 18.31
N ASP A 701 63.24 19.68 17.88
CA ASP A 701 63.86 21.01 17.88
C ASP A 701 63.18 21.95 16.87
N VAL A 702 62.87 21.45 15.66
CA VAL A 702 62.10 22.20 14.66
C VAL A 702 60.69 22.52 15.16
N ALA A 703 60.03 21.53 15.76
CA ALA A 703 58.71 21.71 16.34
C ALA A 703 58.72 22.77 17.44
N ASP A 704 59.78 22.81 18.24
CA ASP A 704 59.98 23.78 19.31
C ASP A 704 60.12 25.20 18.79
N ASP A 705 61.03 25.41 17.83
CA ASP A 705 61.26 26.72 17.21
C ASP A 705 59.95 27.27 16.63
N TYR A 706 59.14 26.40 16.04
CA TYR A 706 57.85 26.77 15.49
C TYR A 706 56.78 27.00 16.57
N PHE A 707 56.75 26.17 17.61
CA PHE A 707 55.84 26.32 18.74
C PHE A 707 56.02 27.68 19.41
N TRP A 708 57.27 28.09 19.66
CA TRP A 708 57.59 29.41 20.19
C TRP A 708 57.15 30.56 19.28
N ALA A 709 57.16 30.35 17.96
CA ALA A 709 56.76 31.35 16.99
C ALA A 709 55.24 31.48 16.80
N SER A 710 54.49 30.38 16.95
CA SER A 710 53.07 30.32 16.57
C SER A 710 52.09 30.11 17.72
N GLY A 711 52.55 29.58 18.85
CA GLY A 711 51.72 29.24 20.01
C GLY A 711 50.72 28.09 19.78
N ALA A 712 50.86 27.30 18.71
CA ALA A 712 49.92 26.24 18.37
C ALA A 712 50.31 24.89 18.99
N GLU A 713 49.59 24.45 20.03
CA GLU A 713 49.83 23.18 20.74
C GLU A 713 49.31 21.93 20.00
N THR A 714 48.51 22.07 18.95
CA THR A 714 47.74 20.96 18.34
C THR A 714 48.42 20.27 17.16
N TRP A 715 49.67 20.62 16.87
CA TRP A 715 50.36 20.17 15.67
C TRP A 715 51.14 18.87 15.92
N ILE A 716 51.04 17.94 14.98
CA ILE A 716 51.82 16.70 14.98
C ILE A 716 52.88 16.82 13.91
N TRP A 717 54.14 16.80 14.33
CA TRP A 717 55.29 16.83 13.44
C TRP A 717 55.68 15.39 13.12
N LEU A 718 55.49 14.98 11.87
CA LEU A 718 55.76 13.61 11.46
C LEU A 718 56.90 13.60 10.43
N ALA A 719 58.02 13.02 10.83
CA ALA A 719 59.10 12.64 9.94
C ALA A 719 58.81 11.30 9.29
N MET A 720 58.87 11.26 7.96
CA MET A 720 58.78 10.04 7.18
C MET A 720 60.14 9.73 6.56
N ALA A 721 60.69 8.57 6.90
CA ALA A 721 61.96 8.06 6.41
C ALA A 721 61.75 6.99 5.33
N PRO A 722 62.72 6.77 4.42
CA PRO A 722 62.58 5.76 3.39
C PRO A 722 62.61 4.36 3.96
N ASN A 723 62.12 3.41 3.18
CA ASN A 723 62.25 2.01 3.51
C ASN A 723 63.66 1.51 3.15
N ASN A 724 64.55 1.45 4.13
CA ASN A 724 65.95 1.01 3.96
C ASN A 724 66.18 -0.45 4.39
N GLY A 725 65.12 -1.20 4.75
CA GLY A 725 65.18 -2.62 5.11
C GLY A 725 65.89 -2.96 6.42
N ALA A 726 66.39 -1.97 7.16
CA ALA A 726 67.27 -2.21 8.31
C ALA A 726 66.51 -2.51 9.62
N ALA A 727 65.28 -2.01 9.79
CA ALA A 727 64.35 -2.42 10.84
C ALA A 727 62.96 -1.80 10.64
N THR A 728 61.88 -2.46 11.07
CA THR A 728 60.52 -1.90 11.17
C THR A 728 60.46 -0.93 12.35
N LYS A 729 60.88 0.33 12.12
CA LYS A 729 61.08 1.30 13.19
C LYS A 729 60.09 2.46 13.09
N GLY A 730 59.67 2.84 14.28
CA GLY A 730 58.98 4.08 14.58
C GLY A 730 59.52 4.56 15.93
N ILE A 731 59.53 5.86 16.14
CA ILE A 731 59.79 6.45 17.45
C ILE A 731 58.99 7.76 17.57
N ALA A 732 58.42 8.00 18.74
CA ALA A 732 57.68 9.22 19.04
C ALA A 732 58.09 9.80 20.39
N THR A 733 57.89 11.11 20.55
CA THR A 733 57.97 11.78 21.85
C THR A 733 56.58 12.10 22.39
N TYR A 734 56.46 11.99 23.70
CA TYR A 734 55.29 12.43 24.45
C TYR A 734 55.20 13.97 24.54
N PRO A 735 54.04 14.52 24.95
CA PRO A 735 53.87 15.95 25.22
C PRO A 735 55.02 16.55 26.06
N PRO A 736 55.37 17.83 25.84
CA PRO A 736 54.59 18.82 25.07
C PRO A 736 54.79 18.74 23.55
N ARG A 737 55.78 18.02 23.04
CA ARG A 737 56.09 17.97 21.61
C ARG A 737 55.56 16.69 20.98
N ARG A 738 54.48 16.81 20.20
CA ARG A 738 53.88 15.71 19.44
C ARG A 738 54.71 15.46 18.17
N CYS A 739 55.84 14.79 18.34
CA CYS A 739 56.77 14.48 17.25
C CYS A 739 56.84 12.97 17.04
N ILE A 740 56.90 12.57 15.77
CA ILE A 740 56.95 11.18 15.34
C ILE A 740 57.98 11.04 14.23
N ALA A 741 58.75 9.96 14.22
CA ALA A 741 59.53 9.53 13.07
C ALA A 741 59.14 8.09 12.72
N VAL A 742 58.71 7.84 11.48
CA VAL A 742 58.30 6.51 11.01
C VAL A 742 58.89 6.19 9.65
N GLN A 743 59.08 4.90 9.40
CA GLN A 743 59.41 4.39 8.07
C GLN A 743 58.18 4.41 7.15
N GLN A 744 58.37 4.82 5.90
CA GLN A 744 57.31 4.78 4.89
C GLN A 744 56.79 3.35 4.66
N GLY A 745 55.50 3.22 4.34
CA GLY A 745 54.86 1.94 4.05
C GLY A 745 54.50 1.12 5.28
N LEU A 746 54.80 1.59 6.50
CA LEU A 746 54.42 0.91 7.74
C LEU A 746 53.21 1.57 8.43
N ALA A 747 52.02 1.43 7.85
CA ALA A 747 50.77 2.01 8.35
C ALA A 747 50.49 1.71 9.83
N ALA A 748 50.64 0.46 10.29
CA ALA A 748 50.41 0.12 11.69
C ALA A 748 51.48 0.67 12.64
N THR A 749 52.72 0.81 12.17
CA THR A 749 53.80 1.45 12.94
C THR A 749 53.53 2.96 13.05
N LEU A 750 53.18 3.63 11.95
CA LEU A 750 52.75 5.03 11.98
C LEU A 750 51.59 5.23 12.97
N ALA A 751 50.60 4.33 12.94
CA ALA A 751 49.49 4.35 13.87
C ALA A 751 49.96 4.18 15.33
N HIS A 752 50.80 3.18 15.59
CA HIS A 752 51.38 2.93 16.92
C HIS A 752 52.10 4.17 17.47
N GLU A 753 53.03 4.73 16.71
CA GLU A 753 53.78 5.92 17.13
C GLU A 753 52.88 7.15 17.28
N PHE A 754 51.84 7.26 16.45
CA PHE A 754 50.87 8.33 16.57
C PHE A 754 50.13 8.27 17.91
N ALA A 755 49.73 7.08 18.37
CA ALA A 755 49.08 6.94 19.68
C ALA A 755 49.98 7.38 20.84
N HIS A 756 51.31 7.19 20.76
CA HIS A 756 52.23 7.74 21.76
C HIS A 756 52.19 9.27 21.85
N THR A 757 51.99 9.98 20.72
CA THR A 757 51.86 11.45 20.77
C THR A 757 50.62 11.93 21.51
N LEU A 758 49.64 11.03 21.70
CA LEU A 758 48.42 11.26 22.46
C LEU A 758 48.51 10.71 23.90
N GLY A 759 49.72 10.47 24.41
CA GLY A 759 49.93 10.07 25.80
C GLY A 759 49.70 8.59 26.08
N VAL A 760 49.45 7.77 25.06
CA VAL A 760 49.18 6.34 25.25
C VAL A 760 50.49 5.57 25.47
N GLY A 761 50.51 4.71 26.49
CA GLY A 761 51.61 3.77 26.74
C GLY A 761 51.50 2.48 25.92
N HIS A 762 52.24 1.45 26.32
CA HIS A 762 52.15 0.13 25.69
C HIS A 762 51.16 -0.80 26.40
N ALA A 763 50.56 -1.71 25.65
CA ALA A 763 49.87 -2.86 26.21
C ALA A 763 50.89 -3.87 26.77
N LYS A 764 50.51 -4.61 27.81
CA LYS A 764 51.41 -5.58 28.45
C LYS A 764 51.63 -6.79 27.52
N ALA A 765 52.88 -7.26 27.41
CA ALA A 765 53.19 -8.43 26.61
C ALA A 765 52.92 -9.75 27.37
N THR A 766 52.34 -10.76 26.71
CA THR A 766 52.17 -12.12 27.24
C THR A 766 53.48 -12.86 27.41
N ASN A 767 54.50 -12.50 26.62
CA ASN A 767 55.80 -13.17 26.65
C ASN A 767 56.83 -12.36 27.47
N PRO A 768 57.20 -12.80 28.68
CA PRO A 768 58.07 -12.06 29.59
C PRO A 768 59.55 -12.01 29.19
N THR A 769 59.95 -12.64 28.07
CA THR A 769 61.36 -12.69 27.65
C THR A 769 61.84 -11.48 26.87
N ALA A 770 60.93 -10.63 26.37
CA ALA A 770 61.30 -9.32 25.85
C ALA A 770 61.44 -8.35 27.03
N SER A 771 62.48 -7.51 27.03
CA SER A 771 62.61 -6.39 27.95
C SER A 771 61.31 -5.60 27.96
N MET A 772 60.49 -5.79 29.00
CA MET A 772 59.18 -5.13 29.06
C MET A 772 59.41 -3.61 29.04
N PRO A 773 58.62 -2.85 28.27
CA PRO A 773 58.71 -1.40 28.29
C PRO A 773 58.39 -0.85 29.68
N ASP A 774 59.05 0.24 30.06
CA ASP A 774 58.82 0.90 31.35
C ASP A 774 57.47 1.67 31.40
N ASN A 775 56.77 1.82 30.27
CA ASN A 775 55.56 2.63 30.10
C ASN A 775 54.30 1.80 29.78
N ILE A 776 53.96 0.82 30.63
CA ILE A 776 52.72 0.06 30.48
C ILE A 776 51.50 0.92 30.81
N ASP A 777 50.54 1.00 29.88
CA ASP A 777 49.25 1.65 30.09
C ASP A 777 48.26 0.65 30.71
N ALA A 778 47.84 0.93 31.94
CA ALA A 778 46.94 0.05 32.69
C ALA A 778 45.52 -0.02 32.11
N HIS A 779 45.15 0.89 31.21
CA HIS A 779 43.84 0.87 30.55
C HIS A 779 43.78 -0.11 29.37
N LEU A 780 44.93 -0.54 28.84
CA LEU A 780 45.01 -1.43 27.68
C LEU A 780 44.98 -2.93 28.08
N PRO A 781 44.66 -3.85 27.15
CA PRO A 781 44.63 -5.28 27.43
C PRO A 781 45.95 -5.82 28.02
N ALA A 782 45.85 -6.56 29.11
CA ALA A 782 47.00 -7.05 29.86
C ALA A 782 47.80 -8.17 29.16
N ASP A 783 47.21 -8.79 28.14
CA ASP A 783 47.83 -9.82 27.32
C ASP A 783 48.30 -9.27 25.95
N GLY A 784 48.14 -7.97 25.70
CA GLY A 784 48.56 -7.33 24.45
C GLY A 784 47.88 -7.90 23.21
N GLN A 785 46.73 -8.56 23.40
CA GLN A 785 45.83 -9.01 22.35
C GLN A 785 44.54 -8.20 22.46
N ILE A 786 43.86 -8.05 21.33
CA ILE A 786 42.52 -7.47 21.32
C ILE A 786 41.59 -8.36 22.15
N GLU A 787 40.53 -7.80 22.73
CA GLU A 787 39.64 -8.57 23.59
C GLU A 787 38.95 -9.73 22.85
N SER A 788 38.78 -10.87 23.51
CA SER A 788 38.10 -12.03 22.94
C SER A 788 36.67 -11.69 22.53
N GLY A 789 36.29 -12.17 21.35
CA GLY A 789 34.98 -11.89 20.76
C GLY A 789 34.97 -10.62 19.93
N THR A 790 35.93 -9.70 20.03
CA THR A 790 35.98 -8.49 19.22
C THR A 790 35.87 -8.76 17.71
N VAL A 791 35.06 -7.96 17.02
CA VAL A 791 35.03 -7.87 15.56
C VAL A 791 35.51 -6.50 15.16
N GLY A 792 36.54 -6.47 14.35
CA GLY A 792 36.90 -5.26 13.63
C GLY A 792 36.49 -5.31 12.17
N TRP A 793 36.56 -4.13 11.57
CA TRP A 793 36.24 -3.87 10.18
C TRP A 793 37.25 -2.87 9.65
N ARG A 794 37.99 -3.27 8.62
CA ARG A 794 39.01 -2.46 7.96
C ARG A 794 38.34 -1.60 6.89
N PRO A 795 38.24 -0.27 7.07
CA PRO A 795 37.49 0.57 6.15
C PRO A 795 38.08 0.65 4.74
N SER A 796 39.39 0.43 4.57
CA SER A 796 40.08 0.51 3.27
C SER A 796 39.68 -0.59 2.28
N ASP A 797 39.52 -1.84 2.74
CA ASP A 797 39.18 -2.99 1.89
C ASP A 797 37.82 -3.62 2.25
N GLY A 798 37.17 -3.16 3.32
CA GLY A 798 35.91 -3.69 3.81
C GLY A 798 36.06 -5.01 4.57
N ALA A 799 37.29 -5.46 4.87
CA ALA A 799 37.53 -6.74 5.49
C ALA A 799 37.05 -6.75 6.95
N ILE A 800 36.30 -7.79 7.30
CA ILE A 800 35.87 -8.06 8.67
C ILE A 800 36.87 -9.03 9.30
N PHE A 801 37.30 -8.74 10.52
CA PHE A 801 38.25 -9.58 11.23
C PHE A 801 37.78 -9.85 12.66
N THR A 802 38.11 -11.01 13.20
CA THR A 802 37.78 -11.44 14.57
C THR A 802 39.05 -11.76 15.32
N HIS A 803 39.03 -11.67 16.66
CA HIS A 803 40.09 -12.18 17.54
C HIS A 803 40.61 -13.59 17.12
N PRO A 804 41.92 -13.92 17.25
CA PRO A 804 43.00 -13.20 17.95
C PRO A 804 43.87 -12.33 17.04
N TRP A 805 43.79 -11.01 17.21
CA TRP A 805 44.68 -10.05 16.56
C TRP A 805 45.48 -9.31 17.62
N SER A 806 46.73 -8.97 17.29
CA SER A 806 47.61 -8.24 18.22
C SER A 806 47.14 -6.81 18.38
N GLU A 807 47.16 -6.35 19.64
CA GLU A 807 46.81 -4.97 19.99
C GLU A 807 47.76 -3.98 19.30
N LEU A 808 47.25 -2.85 18.81
CA LEU A 808 48.02 -1.81 18.14
C LEU A 808 49.22 -1.36 18.98
N MET A 809 49.00 -1.16 20.28
CA MET A 809 50.02 -0.73 21.24
C MET A 809 50.82 -1.89 21.87
N SER A 810 50.76 -3.09 21.30
CA SER A 810 51.52 -4.25 21.79
C SER A 810 52.83 -4.42 21.02
N TYR A 811 53.91 -4.78 21.72
CA TYR A 811 55.15 -5.25 21.09
C TYR A 811 55.07 -6.68 20.55
N GLN A 812 53.99 -7.40 20.84
CA GLN A 812 53.82 -8.74 20.30
C GLN A 812 53.71 -8.65 18.78
N THR A 813 54.61 -9.36 18.11
CA THR A 813 54.51 -9.57 16.68
C THR A 813 53.56 -10.75 16.49
N PRO A 814 52.50 -10.63 15.68
CA PRO A 814 51.63 -11.77 15.42
C PRO A 814 52.48 -12.95 14.90
N PRO A 815 52.16 -14.20 15.28
CA PRO A 815 52.90 -15.38 14.84
C PRO A 815 53.00 -15.52 13.31
N SER A 816 52.07 -14.91 12.58
CA SER A 816 51.97 -14.91 11.12
C SER A 816 52.76 -13.80 10.41
N GLY A 817 53.45 -12.91 11.14
CA GLY A 817 54.50 -12.06 10.59
C GLY A 817 54.06 -10.97 9.60
N ASP A 818 53.39 -9.94 10.09
CA ASP A 818 53.54 -8.55 9.63
C ASP A 818 53.08 -7.62 10.76
N HIS A 819 53.87 -6.60 11.09
CA HIS A 819 53.45 -5.56 12.03
C HIS A 819 52.25 -4.76 11.51
N GLN A 820 51.96 -4.80 10.20
CA GLN A 820 50.80 -4.12 9.57
C GLN A 820 49.44 -4.60 10.07
N ASP A 821 49.34 -5.83 10.56
CA ASP A 821 48.08 -6.43 11.00
C ASP A 821 47.78 -6.16 12.47
N ARG A 822 48.31 -5.11 13.08
CA ARG A 822 47.89 -4.71 14.43
C ARG A 822 46.70 -3.75 14.38
N TRP A 823 45.78 -3.96 15.32
CA TRP A 823 44.52 -3.21 15.39
C TRP A 823 44.26 -2.67 16.79
N PRO A 824 43.67 -1.47 16.90
CA PRO A 824 43.38 -0.86 18.19
C PRO A 824 42.39 -1.73 18.95
N SER A 825 42.52 -1.84 20.26
CA SER A 825 41.49 -2.38 21.16
C SER A 825 40.36 -1.37 21.32
N ALA A 826 39.24 -1.83 21.86
CA ALA A 826 38.16 -0.94 22.23
C ALA A 826 38.56 0.00 23.38
N ALA A 827 39.44 -0.46 24.27
CA ALA A 827 40.07 0.39 25.27
C ALA A 827 40.87 1.53 24.63
N LEU A 828 41.80 1.19 23.72
CA LEU A 828 42.58 2.19 23.00
C LEU A 828 41.69 3.19 22.26
N TRP A 829 40.67 2.69 21.57
CA TRP A 829 39.73 3.55 20.85
C TRP A 829 39.08 4.62 21.73
N ASN A 830 38.62 4.23 22.92
CA ASN A 830 37.97 5.15 23.84
C ASN A 830 38.95 6.17 24.43
N ILE A 831 40.20 5.76 24.72
CA ILE A 831 41.26 6.68 25.15
C ILE A 831 41.46 7.74 24.07
N LEU A 832 41.64 7.31 22.83
CA LEU A 832 41.94 8.21 21.72
C LEU A 832 40.79 9.13 21.34
N ILE A 833 39.54 8.71 21.54
CA ILE A 833 38.39 9.62 21.41
C ILE A 833 38.53 10.79 22.37
N ASN A 834 38.85 10.52 23.63
CA ASN A 834 38.95 11.56 24.65
C ASN A 834 40.14 12.50 24.41
N GLU A 835 41.25 11.98 23.89
CA GLU A 835 42.47 12.77 23.63
C GLU A 835 42.40 13.60 22.34
N ILE A 836 41.66 13.14 21.33
CA ILE A 836 41.55 13.84 20.03
C ILE A 836 40.51 14.98 20.08
N GLY A 837 39.45 14.87 20.87
CA GLY A 837 38.48 15.96 21.03
C GLY A 837 37.26 15.63 21.87
#